data_AF-A0A086ZGQ5-F1
#
_entry.id   AF-A0A086ZGQ5-F1
#
_cell.length_a   1.000
_cell.length_b   1.000
_cell.length_c   1.000
_cell.angle_alpha   90.00
_cell.angle_beta   90.00
_cell.angle_gamma   90.00
#
_symmetry.space_group_name_H-M   'P 1'
#
loop_
_entity.id
_entity.type
_entity.pdbx_description
1 polymer ?
#
loop_
_entity_poly.entity_id
_entity_poly.type
_entity_poly.pdbx_seq_one_letter_code
_entity_poly.pdbx_strand_id
1 'polypeptide(L)'
;MDDKGRELLKGFENEHSHIAAPDDQAGTQAPKEQSVAASDMAGSHTNQPATFDTDAFLSGLDAIFEAHQAGTKAEPYLLQAMEDAEEAGDEAGLLTVLNETMGFYRSQGRHDDNQWVIQRALELGLKMRIEGTEAWTTTLINAATGMRAAKRYDQAEALYTQALASAAKTLSPNDRRMAALHNNISMLYSETGDLAKAQTELEQALSILTTASVDPASDIDVASTHTNLALVLIERAGKAGTAEQIPNPERDALLDQTMTHARQALEIYRNGHLEHSAHYASALAGYAQACFATGRFAIAVTNYRHCLDVITECYGADNDYYRTTVSNLKAAEEAADQAGFGPGEPMPTSDALNAGSNGKKTDTSAVNSTSYAPPDTAPTATGAYADTGTTPHDISGLKLARAYWERYGKPLIAQRYPEYQGRIAAGLVGHGSECYGFDDAFSHDHDFGPGFCLWLTEEDYAAIGAELQHGYEALPEQFMGFGPRASTVRTQGAGRRVGVFSIGDFFQSLTGYRKAPAADKPHEWLLFDEGTLAAATNGEVFADPLGAFSKTRQGFKMMPDDVRLSLISRRLGMIAQAGQYNLPRSLGRNDGAAAWCTINEFTENVCSLVFLINEPIRAGYMPYYKWRFAALRRLSGRMSTVLTDVCPKLESILRLSSAACFGGAGFGEGGKGAAPAQTQIQQLVEGICASIVAELQREGLTTSDETFLEWQRPYIEAHIASDDPVLRSL
;
A
#
# COMPACT_ATOMS: atom_id res chain seq x y z
N MET A 1 -12.37 -26.30 21.14
CA MET A 1 -11.07 -26.58 20.48
C MET A 1 -11.34 -27.21 19.14
N ASP A 2 -11.60 -26.39 18.12
CA ASP A 2 -11.29 -26.82 16.76
C ASP A 2 -9.80 -26.55 16.51
N ASP A 3 -9.15 -27.40 15.72
CA ASP A 3 -7.71 -27.30 15.42
C ASP A 3 -7.38 -26.13 14.48
N LYS A 4 -8.38 -25.51 13.83
CA LYS A 4 -8.20 -24.45 12.83
C LYS A 4 -8.04 -23.07 13.45
N GLY A 5 -8.73 -22.77 14.55
CA GLY A 5 -8.58 -21.51 15.29
C GLY A 5 -7.19 -21.33 15.88
N ARG A 6 -6.55 -22.43 16.31
CA ARG A 6 -5.14 -22.43 16.75
C ARG A 6 -4.15 -22.23 15.60
N GLU A 7 -4.50 -22.67 14.41
CA GLU A 7 -3.64 -22.55 13.22
C GLU A 7 -3.61 -21.10 12.71
N LEU A 8 -4.75 -20.39 12.76
CA LEU A 8 -4.83 -18.95 12.48
C LEU A 8 -4.07 -18.09 13.50
N LEU A 9 -4.22 -18.36 14.80
CA LEU A 9 -3.46 -17.64 15.83
C LEU A 9 -1.94 -17.84 15.69
N LYS A 10 -1.48 -19.05 15.32
CA LYS A 10 -0.08 -19.28 14.96
C LYS A 10 0.37 -18.56 13.69
N GLY A 11 -0.56 -18.35 12.75
CA GLY A 11 -0.33 -17.50 11.57
C GLY A 11 -0.07 -16.05 11.95
N PHE A 12 -0.83 -15.50 12.91
CA PHE A 12 -0.63 -14.15 13.44
C PHE A 12 0.66 -14.01 14.26
N GLU A 13 0.99 -15.00 15.10
CA GLU A 13 2.24 -15.02 15.90
C GLU A 13 3.51 -15.02 15.03
N ASN A 14 3.48 -15.64 13.84
CA ASN A 14 4.63 -15.72 12.93
C ASN A 14 4.91 -14.40 12.17
N GLU A 15 3.98 -13.45 12.18
CA GLU A 15 4.10 -12.16 11.49
C GLU A 15 4.36 -10.98 12.43
N HIS A 16 4.33 -11.20 13.76
CA HIS A 16 4.37 -10.15 14.78
C HIS A 16 5.50 -10.28 15.81
N SER A 17 6.64 -10.88 15.44
CA SER A 17 7.87 -10.78 16.23
C SER A 17 8.51 -9.38 16.28
N HIS A 18 7.84 -8.33 15.76
CA HIS A 18 8.40 -6.98 15.63
C HIS A 18 7.43 -5.83 16.02
N ILE A 19 6.57 -5.98 17.02
CA ILE A 19 5.89 -4.83 17.65
C ILE A 19 5.85 -5.03 19.16
N ALA A 20 6.68 -4.29 19.89
CA ALA A 20 6.61 -4.22 21.35
C ALA A 20 5.38 -3.39 21.75
N ALA A 21 4.57 -3.93 22.67
CA ALA A 21 3.58 -3.15 23.41
C ALA A 21 4.28 -2.00 24.17
N PRO A 22 3.60 -0.88 24.42
CA PRO A 22 4.22 0.24 25.14
C PRO A 22 4.59 -0.19 26.57
N ASP A 23 5.87 -0.04 26.90
CA ASP A 23 6.44 -0.35 28.21
C ASP A 23 5.92 0.60 29.28
N ASP A 24 5.31 0.00 30.30
CA ASP A 24 4.82 0.63 31.51
C ASP A 24 6.00 0.78 32.50
N GLN A 25 6.67 1.94 32.48
CA GLN A 25 7.68 2.31 33.49
C GLN A 25 7.54 3.76 33.96
N ALA A 26 6.71 3.97 34.98
CA ALA A 26 6.77 5.15 35.84
C ALA A 26 7.34 4.77 37.22
N GLY A 27 8.66 4.87 37.33
CA GLY A 27 9.39 4.84 38.59
C GLY A 27 9.11 6.10 39.44
N THR A 28 8.46 5.89 40.58
CA THR A 28 8.62 6.61 41.86
C THR A 28 9.67 7.75 41.89
N GLN A 29 9.22 9.01 41.86
CA GLN A 29 9.84 10.10 42.61
C GLN A 29 8.80 11.11 43.11
N ALA A 30 8.76 11.26 44.45
CA ALA A 30 7.94 12.24 45.15
C ALA A 30 8.49 13.67 45.03
N PRO A 31 7.61 14.68 45.05
CA PRO A 31 7.94 15.98 45.63
C PRO A 31 7.12 16.27 46.89
N LYS A 32 7.81 16.97 47.81
CA LYS A 32 7.38 17.38 49.14
C LYS A 32 6.16 18.31 49.15
N GLU A 33 5.36 18.08 50.18
CA GLU A 33 4.39 18.95 50.86
C GLU A 33 4.39 20.45 50.53
N GLN A 34 3.20 20.97 50.22
CA GLN A 34 2.68 22.17 50.89
C GLN A 34 1.15 22.06 51.07
N SER A 35 0.76 22.04 52.34
CA SER A 35 -0.60 21.91 52.85
C SER A 35 -1.43 23.19 52.68
N VAL A 36 -2.72 23.08 52.34
CA VAL A 36 -3.78 23.91 52.94
C VAL A 36 -5.11 23.13 53.02
N ALA A 37 -5.56 22.96 54.27
CA ALA A 37 -6.93 22.80 54.80
C ALA A 37 -7.86 21.67 54.28
N ALA A 38 -8.07 20.71 55.18
CA ALA A 38 -9.17 19.77 55.19
C ALA A 38 -10.50 20.43 55.61
N SER A 39 -11.61 19.89 55.09
CA SER A 39 -12.87 19.79 55.85
C SER A 39 -13.49 18.42 55.58
N ASP A 40 -13.73 17.71 56.67
CA ASP A 40 -14.24 16.34 56.80
C ASP A 40 -15.53 16.05 56.04
N MET A 41 -15.64 14.82 55.54
CA MET A 41 -16.77 13.94 55.83
C MET A 41 -16.35 12.48 55.58
N ALA A 42 -16.18 11.74 56.67
CA ALA A 42 -15.97 10.31 56.66
C ALA A 42 -17.22 9.59 56.11
N GLY A 43 -17.04 8.77 55.07
CA GLY A 43 -18.05 7.89 54.53
C GLY A 43 -17.41 6.62 53.95
N SER A 44 -17.45 5.55 54.74
CA SER A 44 -17.47 4.14 54.34
C SER A 44 -16.57 3.70 53.17
N HIS A 45 -15.48 3.02 53.48
CA HIS A 45 -14.80 2.13 52.53
C HIS A 45 -15.77 1.04 52.03
N THR A 46 -16.16 1.13 50.77
CA THR A 46 -16.48 -0.03 49.93
C THR A 46 -15.48 -0.02 48.79
N ASN A 47 -14.43 -0.85 48.90
CA ASN A 47 -13.55 -1.18 47.80
C ASN A 47 -14.33 -2.12 46.87
N GLN A 48 -15.23 -1.57 46.06
CA GLN A 48 -15.74 -2.25 44.88
C GLN A 48 -14.68 -2.09 43.78
N PRO A 49 -14.28 -3.16 43.07
CA PRO A 49 -13.47 -2.99 41.88
C PRO A 49 -14.24 -2.05 40.93
N ALA A 50 -13.54 -1.07 40.36
CA ALA A 50 -14.13 -0.18 39.37
C ALA A 50 -14.68 -1.07 38.24
N THR A 51 -16.00 -1.09 38.05
CA THR A 51 -16.63 -1.82 36.96
C THR A 51 -16.59 -0.94 35.72
N PHE A 52 -16.07 -1.46 34.61
CA PHE A 52 -16.10 -0.76 33.33
C PHE A 52 -17.55 -0.63 32.85
N ASP A 53 -17.99 0.60 32.56
CA ASP A 53 -19.35 0.88 32.10
C ASP A 53 -19.38 0.88 30.57
N THR A 54 -19.74 -0.26 29.99
CA THR A 54 -19.79 -0.45 28.53
C THR A 54 -20.83 0.45 27.87
N ASP A 55 -21.96 0.71 28.52
CA ASP A 55 -23.03 1.55 27.95
C ASP A 55 -22.60 3.02 27.91
N ALA A 56 -21.93 3.49 28.97
CA ALA A 56 -21.33 4.82 28.99
C ALA A 56 -20.22 4.98 27.94
N PHE A 57 -19.39 3.94 27.75
CA PHE A 57 -18.38 3.91 26.69
C PHE A 57 -19.01 4.06 25.30
N LEU A 58 -19.99 3.22 24.95
CA LEU A 58 -20.64 3.28 23.64
C LEU A 58 -21.33 4.62 23.41
N SER A 59 -22.05 5.13 24.42
CA SER A 59 -22.70 6.44 24.35
C SER A 59 -21.71 7.59 24.14
N GLY A 60 -20.53 7.50 24.77
CA GLY A 60 -19.47 8.51 24.61
C GLY A 60 -18.80 8.43 23.23
N LEU A 61 -18.60 7.22 22.71
CA LEU A 61 -18.09 7.01 21.35
C LEU A 61 -19.08 7.57 20.32
N ASP A 62 -20.36 7.26 20.46
CA ASP A 62 -21.43 7.79 19.60
C ASP A 62 -21.45 9.32 19.60
N ALA A 63 -21.36 9.95 20.78
CA ALA A 63 -21.29 11.40 20.89
C ALA A 63 -20.08 12.02 20.17
N ILE A 64 -18.93 11.33 20.14
CA ILE A 64 -17.73 11.76 19.39
C ILE A 64 -18.00 11.72 17.88
N PHE A 65 -18.66 10.67 17.40
CA PHE A 65 -19.02 10.54 15.99
C PHE A 65 -20.10 11.56 15.58
N GLU A 66 -21.15 11.74 16.37
CA GLU A 66 -22.19 12.75 16.13
C GLU A 66 -21.63 14.18 16.12
N ALA A 67 -20.64 14.46 16.98
CA ALA A 67 -19.94 15.74 16.99
C ALA A 67 -18.95 15.93 15.82
N HIS A 68 -18.82 14.94 14.92
CA HIS A 68 -17.86 14.92 13.82
C HIS A 68 -16.40 15.07 14.29
N GLN A 69 -16.08 14.57 15.49
CA GLN A 69 -14.75 14.69 16.12
C GLN A 69 -13.93 13.39 16.06
N ALA A 70 -14.44 12.37 15.35
CA ALA A 70 -13.83 11.05 15.27
C ALA A 70 -12.35 11.07 14.85
N GLY A 71 -11.98 11.91 13.87
CA GLY A 71 -10.60 11.99 13.37
C GLY A 71 -9.55 12.49 14.38
N THR A 72 -9.96 12.98 15.54
CA THR A 72 -9.02 13.46 16.60
C THR A 72 -9.28 12.84 17.97
N LYS A 73 -10.54 12.47 18.27
CA LYS A 73 -10.92 12.02 19.62
C LYS A 73 -11.27 10.55 19.74
N ALA A 74 -11.63 9.88 18.64
CA ALA A 74 -12.09 8.48 18.74
C ALA A 74 -10.95 7.53 19.14
N GLU A 75 -9.74 7.67 18.55
CA GLU A 75 -8.62 6.80 18.91
C GLU A 75 -8.17 6.94 20.37
N PRO A 76 -7.88 8.14 20.91
CA PRO A 76 -7.54 8.26 22.32
C PRO A 76 -8.65 7.75 23.25
N TYR A 77 -9.92 7.93 22.87
CA TYR A 77 -11.06 7.45 23.64
C TYR A 77 -11.15 5.92 23.65
N LEU A 78 -10.95 5.28 22.49
CA LEU A 78 -10.92 3.82 22.35
C LEU A 78 -9.75 3.21 23.13
N LEU A 79 -8.55 3.77 23.02
CA LEU A 79 -7.37 3.28 23.74
C LEU A 79 -7.54 3.42 25.26
N GLN A 80 -8.03 4.56 25.75
CA GLN A 80 -8.32 4.73 27.17
C GLN A 80 -9.38 3.73 27.66
N ALA A 81 -10.45 3.52 26.88
CA ALA A 81 -11.47 2.54 27.23
C ALA A 81 -10.93 1.09 27.26
N MET A 82 -9.93 0.76 26.43
CA MET A 82 -9.25 -0.54 26.51
C MET A 82 -8.47 -0.68 27.81
N GLU A 83 -7.70 0.34 28.21
CA GLU A 83 -6.97 0.37 29.49
C GLU A 83 -7.92 0.28 30.69
N ASP A 84 -8.99 1.07 30.68
CA ASP A 84 -9.98 1.11 31.76
C ASP A 84 -10.67 -0.26 31.92
N ALA A 85 -11.02 -0.92 30.81
CA ALA A 85 -11.60 -2.27 30.83
C ALA A 85 -10.61 -3.33 31.31
N GLU A 86 -9.32 -3.21 30.95
CA GLU A 86 -8.25 -4.09 31.42
C GLU A 86 -7.98 -3.92 32.93
N GLU A 87 -7.92 -2.69 33.45
CA GLU A 87 -7.73 -2.40 34.87
C GLU A 87 -8.93 -2.88 35.70
N ALA A 88 -10.15 -2.73 35.16
CA ALA A 88 -11.37 -3.28 35.75
C ALA A 88 -11.43 -4.81 35.75
N GLY A 89 -10.60 -5.47 34.93
CA GLY A 89 -10.68 -6.91 34.67
C GLY A 89 -11.97 -7.34 33.97
N ASP A 90 -12.63 -6.41 33.24
CA ASP A 90 -13.85 -6.68 32.50
C ASP A 90 -13.54 -7.17 31.08
N GLU A 91 -13.36 -8.49 30.95
CA GLU A 91 -13.06 -9.11 29.66
C GLU A 91 -14.19 -8.92 28.61
N ALA A 92 -15.44 -8.80 29.05
CA ALA A 92 -16.58 -8.59 28.14
C ALA A 92 -16.65 -7.15 27.64
N GLY A 93 -16.42 -6.19 28.54
CA GLY A 93 -16.24 -4.77 28.19
C GLY A 93 -15.06 -4.59 27.24
N LEU A 94 -13.90 -5.18 27.55
CA LEU A 94 -12.71 -5.12 26.69
C LEU A 94 -12.97 -5.69 25.29
N LEU A 95 -13.67 -6.82 25.17
CA LEU A 95 -14.02 -7.39 23.86
C LEU A 95 -14.94 -6.47 23.06
N THR A 96 -15.85 -5.76 23.73
CA THR A 96 -16.70 -4.75 23.09
C THR A 96 -15.85 -3.60 22.56
N VAL A 97 -14.94 -3.04 23.38
CA VAL A 97 -14.04 -1.96 22.95
C VAL A 97 -13.17 -2.41 21.78
N LEU A 98 -12.58 -3.60 21.83
CA LEU A 98 -11.79 -4.17 20.74
C LEU A 98 -12.58 -4.29 19.42
N ASN A 99 -13.86 -4.68 19.50
CA ASN A 99 -14.73 -4.76 18.33
C ASN A 99 -14.97 -3.38 17.69
N GLU A 100 -15.20 -2.34 18.50
CA GLU A 100 -15.33 -0.97 18.01
C GLU A 100 -14.02 -0.44 17.44
N THR A 101 -12.89 -0.72 18.09
CA THR A 101 -11.55 -0.36 17.60
C THR A 101 -11.25 -1.00 16.25
N MET A 102 -11.67 -2.26 16.02
CA MET A 102 -11.53 -2.90 14.70
C MET A 102 -12.27 -2.14 13.60
N GLY A 103 -13.49 -1.68 13.90
CA GLY A 103 -14.30 -0.85 12.99
C GLY A 103 -13.65 0.50 12.72
N PHE A 104 -13.16 1.15 13.78
CA PHE A 104 -12.50 2.45 13.70
C PHE A 104 -11.22 2.39 12.85
N TYR A 105 -10.26 1.53 13.17
CA TYR A 105 -9.01 1.45 12.41
C TYR A 105 -9.23 1.01 10.96
N ARG A 106 -10.22 0.13 10.71
CA ARG A 106 -10.65 -0.19 9.35
C ARG A 106 -11.13 1.05 8.59
N SER A 107 -11.95 1.91 9.22
CA SER A 107 -12.46 3.13 8.58
C SER A 107 -11.37 4.15 8.25
N GLN A 108 -10.27 4.16 9.03
CA GLN A 108 -9.13 5.06 8.83
C GLN A 108 -8.05 4.48 7.89
N GLY A 109 -8.23 3.27 7.37
CA GLY A 109 -7.22 2.58 6.55
C GLY A 109 -5.96 2.17 7.33
N ARG A 110 -6.02 2.16 8.67
CA ARG A 110 -4.92 1.80 9.57
C ARG A 110 -4.85 0.29 9.77
N HIS A 111 -4.45 -0.40 8.72
CA HIS A 111 -4.50 -1.86 8.65
C HIS A 111 -3.54 -2.56 9.62
N ASP A 112 -2.34 -2.02 9.79
CA ASP A 112 -1.31 -2.61 10.66
C ASP A 112 -1.73 -2.52 12.14
N ASP A 113 -2.26 -1.37 12.57
CA ASP A 113 -2.80 -1.20 13.93
C ASP A 113 -3.99 -2.14 14.17
N ASN A 114 -4.85 -2.29 13.16
CA ASN A 114 -6.01 -3.17 13.24
C ASN A 114 -5.61 -4.65 13.37
N GLN A 115 -4.47 -5.06 12.80
CA GLN A 115 -4.02 -6.45 12.90
C GLN A 115 -3.78 -6.86 14.36
N TRP A 116 -3.18 -5.99 15.17
CA TRP A 116 -2.98 -6.23 16.60
C TRP A 116 -4.32 -6.33 17.34
N VAL A 117 -5.25 -5.42 17.06
CA VAL A 117 -6.59 -5.42 17.68
C VAL A 117 -7.35 -6.71 17.33
N ILE A 118 -7.28 -7.15 16.08
CA ILE A 118 -7.91 -8.39 15.60
C ILE A 118 -7.34 -9.59 16.34
N GLN A 119 -6.01 -9.72 16.42
CA GLN A 119 -5.37 -10.81 17.15
C GLN A 119 -5.82 -10.82 18.62
N ARG A 120 -5.75 -9.64 19.28
CA ARG A 120 -6.14 -9.49 20.67
C ARG A 120 -7.60 -9.87 20.92
N ALA A 121 -8.52 -9.46 20.05
CA ALA A 121 -9.94 -9.79 20.16
C ALA A 121 -10.21 -11.29 20.01
N LEU A 122 -9.53 -11.96 19.06
CA LEU A 122 -9.65 -13.40 18.85
C LEU A 122 -9.11 -14.19 20.04
N GLU A 123 -7.92 -13.83 20.54
CA GLU A 123 -7.33 -14.46 21.72
C GLU A 123 -8.20 -14.29 22.97
N LEU A 124 -8.74 -13.08 23.19
CA LEU A 124 -9.63 -12.80 24.31
C LEU A 124 -10.93 -13.60 24.21
N GLY A 125 -11.56 -13.66 23.03
CA GLY A 125 -12.77 -14.46 22.83
C GLY A 125 -12.53 -15.97 23.08
N LEU A 126 -11.38 -16.51 22.68
CA LEU A 126 -11.01 -17.89 23.00
C LEU A 126 -10.73 -18.09 24.50
N LYS A 127 -10.07 -17.13 25.16
CA LYS A 127 -9.81 -17.15 26.60
C LYS A 127 -11.12 -17.18 27.40
N MET A 128 -12.08 -16.35 27.00
CA MET A 128 -13.42 -16.28 27.57
C MET A 128 -14.28 -17.51 27.22
N ARG A 129 -13.85 -18.34 26.26
CA ARG A 129 -14.56 -19.54 25.76
C ARG A 129 -15.95 -19.23 25.23
N ILE A 130 -16.08 -18.11 24.53
CA ILE A 130 -17.35 -17.67 23.95
C ILE A 130 -17.60 -18.25 22.56
N GLU A 131 -16.81 -19.25 22.14
CA GLU A 131 -16.98 -19.97 20.88
C GLU A 131 -18.44 -20.46 20.71
N GLY A 132 -19.10 -20.08 19.61
CA GLY A 132 -20.49 -20.43 19.35
C GLY A 132 -21.52 -19.53 20.05
N THR A 133 -21.13 -18.34 20.49
CA THR A 133 -22.05 -17.26 20.91
C THR A 133 -22.18 -16.19 19.81
N GLU A 134 -23.21 -15.35 19.88
CA GLU A 134 -23.36 -14.22 18.94
C GLU A 134 -22.21 -13.20 19.04
N ALA A 135 -21.65 -12.99 20.24
CA ALA A 135 -20.50 -12.11 20.44
C ALA A 135 -19.25 -12.63 19.70
N TRP A 136 -19.03 -13.95 19.72
CA TRP A 136 -17.96 -14.58 18.95
C TRP A 136 -18.19 -14.47 17.44
N THR A 137 -19.42 -14.69 16.98
CA THR A 137 -19.80 -14.49 15.58
C THR A 137 -19.49 -13.05 15.13
N THR A 138 -19.87 -12.05 15.93
CA THR A 138 -19.59 -10.63 15.63
C THR A 138 -18.10 -10.34 15.54
N THR A 139 -17.32 -10.85 16.50
CA THR A 139 -15.86 -10.71 16.53
C THR A 139 -15.20 -11.29 15.28
N LEU A 140 -15.63 -12.49 14.85
CA LEU A 140 -15.12 -13.13 13.63
C LEU A 140 -15.46 -12.33 12.36
N ILE A 141 -16.68 -11.78 12.27
CA ILE A 141 -17.09 -10.95 11.12
C ILE A 141 -16.24 -9.68 11.04
N ASN A 142 -16.04 -9.00 12.17
CA ASN A 142 -15.23 -7.79 12.23
C ASN A 142 -13.76 -8.07 11.90
N ALA A 143 -13.20 -9.15 12.45
CA ALA A 143 -11.86 -9.61 12.15
C ALA A 143 -11.68 -9.93 10.66
N ALA A 144 -12.60 -10.71 10.07
CA ALA A 144 -12.57 -11.05 8.65
C ALA A 144 -12.65 -9.80 7.76
N THR A 145 -13.51 -8.84 8.12
CA THR A 145 -13.67 -7.59 7.38
C THR A 145 -12.43 -6.70 7.50
N GLY A 146 -11.78 -6.67 8.68
CA GLY A 146 -10.51 -5.98 8.88
C GLY A 146 -9.39 -6.57 8.02
N MET A 147 -9.27 -7.91 7.99
CA MET A 147 -8.29 -8.61 7.14
C MET A 147 -8.56 -8.40 5.65
N ARG A 148 -9.83 -8.39 5.22
CA ARG A 148 -10.20 -8.06 3.84
C ARG A 148 -9.77 -6.64 3.47
N ALA A 149 -10.06 -5.66 4.32
CA ALA A 149 -9.67 -4.27 4.10
C ALA A 149 -8.14 -4.12 4.00
N ALA A 150 -7.39 -4.90 4.78
CA ALA A 150 -5.93 -5.00 4.70
C ALA A 150 -5.40 -5.79 3.49
N LYS A 151 -6.28 -6.25 2.59
CA LYS A 151 -5.99 -7.09 1.41
C LYS A 151 -5.33 -8.43 1.74
N ARG A 152 -5.56 -8.93 2.95
CA ARG A 152 -5.09 -10.24 3.44
C ARG A 152 -6.15 -11.30 3.16
N TYR A 153 -6.38 -11.54 1.88
CA TYR A 153 -7.57 -12.25 1.40
C TYR A 153 -7.68 -13.69 1.91
N ASP A 154 -6.57 -14.43 1.98
CA ASP A 154 -6.58 -15.82 2.47
C ASP A 154 -7.04 -15.90 3.94
N GLN A 155 -6.59 -14.96 4.78
CA GLN A 155 -6.98 -14.89 6.18
C GLN A 155 -8.42 -14.39 6.34
N ALA A 156 -8.83 -13.42 5.52
CA ALA A 156 -10.21 -12.97 5.47
C ALA A 156 -11.16 -14.12 5.08
N GLU A 157 -10.83 -14.92 4.06
CA GLU A 157 -11.63 -16.07 3.63
C GLU A 157 -11.76 -17.11 4.75
N ALA A 158 -10.65 -17.43 5.43
CA ALA A 158 -10.64 -18.36 6.54
C ALA A 158 -11.51 -17.88 7.71
N LEU A 159 -11.43 -16.59 8.07
CA LEU A 159 -12.23 -15.99 9.14
C LEU A 159 -13.70 -15.87 8.75
N TYR A 160 -14.02 -15.49 7.51
CA TYR A 160 -15.40 -15.46 7.02
C TYR A 160 -16.04 -16.86 6.99
N THR A 161 -15.28 -17.88 6.61
CA THR A 161 -15.75 -19.28 6.66
C THR A 161 -16.09 -19.69 8.09
N GLN A 162 -15.27 -19.30 9.07
CA GLN A 162 -15.58 -19.53 10.48
C GLN A 162 -16.77 -18.71 10.96
N ALA A 163 -16.86 -17.44 10.54
CA ALA A 163 -17.98 -16.57 10.85
C ALA A 163 -19.30 -17.17 10.34
N LEU A 164 -19.33 -17.70 9.10
CA LEU A 164 -20.50 -18.39 8.55
C LEU A 164 -20.87 -19.63 9.36
N ALA A 165 -19.88 -20.45 9.72
CA ALA A 165 -20.10 -21.65 10.52
C ALA A 165 -20.60 -21.33 11.95
N SER A 166 -20.14 -20.21 12.53
CA SER A 166 -20.60 -19.70 13.82
C SER A 166 -22.01 -19.14 13.70
N ALA A 167 -22.24 -18.26 12.72
CA ALA A 167 -23.52 -17.64 12.41
C ALA A 167 -24.62 -18.67 12.18
N ALA A 168 -24.35 -19.74 11.43
CA ALA A 168 -25.32 -20.82 11.17
C ALA A 168 -25.78 -21.57 12.43
N LYS A 169 -25.02 -21.49 13.54
CA LYS A 169 -25.37 -22.09 14.83
C LYS A 169 -26.04 -21.10 15.78
N THR A 170 -25.70 -19.81 15.67
CA THR A 170 -26.12 -18.77 16.62
C THR A 170 -27.30 -17.95 16.13
N LEU A 171 -27.46 -17.83 14.81
CA LEU A 171 -28.43 -16.97 14.16
C LEU A 171 -29.55 -17.80 13.51
N SER A 172 -30.74 -17.20 13.41
CA SER A 172 -31.82 -17.76 12.61
C SER A 172 -31.44 -17.76 11.12
N PRO A 173 -31.85 -18.75 10.30
CA PRO A 173 -31.59 -18.76 8.86
C PRO A 173 -32.06 -17.50 8.10
N ASN A 174 -33.05 -16.79 8.65
CA ASN A 174 -33.57 -15.53 8.10
C ASN A 174 -33.07 -14.28 8.86
N ASP A 175 -32.01 -14.40 9.65
CA ASP A 175 -31.44 -13.26 10.38
C ASP A 175 -30.72 -12.31 9.40
N ARG A 176 -31.03 -11.01 9.47
CA ARG A 176 -30.41 -10.00 8.58
C ARG A 176 -28.89 -9.94 8.75
N ARG A 177 -28.35 -10.30 9.91
CA ARG A 177 -26.89 -10.40 10.14
C ARG A 177 -26.23 -11.48 9.28
N MET A 178 -26.95 -12.57 8.97
CA MET A 178 -26.47 -13.57 8.01
C MET A 178 -26.38 -12.99 6.59
N ALA A 179 -27.36 -12.19 6.17
CA ALA A 179 -27.31 -11.52 4.89
C ALA A 179 -26.16 -10.51 4.78
N ALA A 180 -25.91 -9.73 5.83
CA ALA A 180 -24.77 -8.82 5.89
C ALA A 180 -23.43 -9.56 5.76
N LEU A 181 -23.31 -10.74 6.38
CA LEU A 181 -22.13 -11.59 6.23
C LEU A 181 -21.95 -12.08 4.78
N HIS A 182 -23.00 -12.59 4.15
CA HIS A 182 -22.96 -12.98 2.73
C HIS A 182 -22.59 -11.80 1.82
N ASN A 183 -23.14 -10.60 2.07
CA ASN A 183 -22.74 -9.37 1.37
C ASN A 183 -21.24 -9.08 1.52
N ASN A 184 -20.69 -9.18 2.74
CA ASN A 184 -19.26 -8.93 2.99
C ASN A 184 -18.34 -9.97 2.30
N ILE A 185 -18.77 -11.24 2.26
CA ILE A 185 -18.05 -12.31 1.56
C ILE A 185 -18.09 -12.09 0.05
N SER A 186 -19.20 -11.58 -0.48
CA SER A 186 -19.29 -11.24 -1.90
C SER A 186 -18.24 -10.19 -2.30
N MET A 187 -17.94 -9.22 -1.43
CA MET A 187 -16.90 -8.23 -1.68
C MET A 187 -15.52 -8.87 -1.75
N LEU A 188 -15.22 -9.81 -0.85
CA LEU A 188 -13.96 -10.57 -0.90
C LEU A 188 -13.80 -11.28 -2.26
N TYR A 189 -14.83 -12.01 -2.70
CA TYR A 189 -14.78 -12.72 -3.97
C TYR A 189 -14.75 -11.78 -5.19
N SER A 190 -15.38 -10.60 -5.10
CA SER A 190 -15.25 -9.56 -6.14
C SER A 190 -13.81 -9.07 -6.24
N GLU A 191 -13.17 -8.78 -5.11
CA GLU A 191 -11.79 -8.26 -5.03
C GLU A 191 -10.73 -9.30 -5.43
N THR A 192 -10.99 -10.59 -5.23
CA THR A 192 -10.10 -11.69 -5.67
C THR A 192 -10.43 -12.20 -7.09
N GLY A 193 -11.49 -11.69 -7.71
CA GLY A 193 -11.87 -11.99 -9.09
C GLY A 193 -12.75 -13.23 -9.28
N ASP A 194 -13.14 -13.91 -8.20
CA ASP A 194 -14.02 -15.09 -8.15
C ASP A 194 -15.53 -14.70 -8.28
N LEU A 195 -15.87 -13.98 -9.35
CA LEU A 195 -17.16 -13.29 -9.49
C LEU A 195 -18.39 -14.20 -9.48
N ALA A 196 -18.24 -15.47 -9.86
CA ALA A 196 -19.32 -16.44 -9.77
C ALA A 196 -19.72 -16.70 -8.31
N LYS A 197 -18.73 -16.84 -7.41
CA LYS A 197 -18.99 -16.97 -5.98
C LYS A 197 -19.57 -15.68 -5.42
N ALA A 198 -19.02 -14.52 -5.80
CA ALA A 198 -19.55 -13.22 -5.37
C ALA A 198 -21.05 -13.08 -5.68
N GLN A 199 -21.48 -13.45 -6.88
CA GLN A 199 -22.89 -13.47 -7.24
C GLN A 199 -23.70 -14.45 -6.38
N THR A 200 -23.22 -15.67 -6.18
CA THR A 200 -23.93 -16.65 -5.34
C THR A 200 -24.13 -16.12 -3.91
N GLU A 201 -23.11 -15.50 -3.32
CA GLU A 201 -23.21 -14.90 -1.98
C GLU A 201 -24.25 -13.76 -1.95
N LEU A 202 -24.27 -12.90 -2.97
CA LEU A 202 -25.27 -11.82 -3.08
C LEU A 202 -26.69 -12.35 -3.27
N GLU A 203 -26.87 -13.43 -4.03
CA GLU A 203 -28.17 -14.09 -4.20
C GLU A 203 -28.68 -14.70 -2.88
N GLN A 204 -27.78 -15.27 -2.07
CA GLN A 204 -28.13 -15.74 -0.72
C GLN A 204 -28.52 -14.58 0.19
N ALA A 205 -27.73 -13.50 0.21
CA ALA A 205 -28.05 -12.30 0.98
C ALA A 205 -29.43 -11.73 0.61
N LEU A 206 -29.71 -11.62 -0.70
CA LEU A 206 -30.97 -11.09 -1.21
C LEU A 206 -32.16 -11.98 -0.82
N SER A 207 -32.00 -13.30 -0.91
CA SER A 207 -33.03 -14.28 -0.50
C SER A 207 -33.39 -14.16 0.98
N ILE A 208 -32.36 -14.06 1.84
CA ILE A 208 -32.53 -13.87 3.29
C ILE A 208 -33.25 -12.55 3.57
N LEU A 209 -32.77 -11.44 3.01
CA LEU A 209 -33.37 -10.11 3.25
C LEU A 209 -34.81 -10.02 2.75
N THR A 210 -35.09 -10.57 1.56
CA THR A 210 -36.46 -10.58 1.00
C THR A 210 -37.40 -11.41 1.86
N THR A 211 -36.92 -12.50 2.45
CA THR A 211 -37.72 -13.35 3.35
C THR A 211 -37.91 -12.73 4.73
N ALA A 212 -36.88 -12.04 5.23
CA ALA A 212 -36.88 -11.41 6.55
C ALA A 212 -37.64 -10.08 6.58
N SER A 213 -37.75 -9.39 5.44
CA SER A 213 -38.38 -8.08 5.35
C SER A 213 -39.91 -8.17 5.36
N VAL A 214 -40.53 -7.22 6.07
CA VAL A 214 -41.99 -7.06 6.10
C VAL A 214 -42.50 -6.39 4.81
N ASP A 215 -41.68 -5.53 4.21
CA ASP A 215 -41.95 -4.88 2.93
C ASP A 215 -40.65 -4.80 2.09
N PRO A 216 -40.31 -5.87 1.35
CA PRO A 216 -39.12 -5.88 0.51
C PRO A 216 -39.08 -4.78 -0.55
N ALA A 217 -40.24 -4.19 -0.89
CA ALA A 217 -40.33 -3.15 -1.92
C ALA A 217 -39.90 -1.77 -1.43
N SER A 218 -39.68 -1.58 -0.13
CA SER A 218 -39.15 -0.34 0.47
C SER A 218 -37.93 -0.58 1.38
N ASP A 219 -37.37 -1.80 1.37
CA ASP A 219 -36.29 -2.20 2.27
C ASP A 219 -34.89 -1.82 1.72
N ILE A 220 -34.18 -0.96 2.47
CA ILE A 220 -32.87 -0.42 2.11
C ILE A 220 -31.79 -1.51 1.94
N ASP A 221 -31.82 -2.57 2.75
CA ASP A 221 -30.82 -3.63 2.65
C ASP A 221 -31.03 -4.46 1.39
N VAL A 222 -32.29 -4.66 0.99
CA VAL A 222 -32.67 -5.30 -0.28
C VAL A 222 -32.18 -4.44 -1.45
N ALA A 223 -32.39 -3.13 -1.40
CA ALA A 223 -31.92 -2.20 -2.44
C ALA A 223 -30.39 -2.16 -2.56
N SER A 224 -29.67 -2.14 -1.44
CA SER A 224 -28.21 -2.16 -1.40
C SER A 224 -27.65 -3.46 -1.98
N THR A 225 -28.26 -4.60 -1.65
CA THR A 225 -27.86 -5.91 -2.18
C THR A 225 -28.09 -6.00 -3.70
N HIS A 226 -29.21 -5.46 -4.19
CA HIS A 226 -29.45 -5.33 -5.64
C HIS A 226 -28.41 -4.46 -6.35
N THR A 227 -27.97 -3.37 -5.72
CA THR A 227 -26.92 -2.50 -6.27
C THR A 227 -25.60 -3.27 -6.41
N ASN A 228 -25.18 -3.98 -5.36
CA ASN A 228 -23.95 -4.79 -5.37
C ASN A 228 -24.02 -5.91 -6.41
N LEU A 229 -25.18 -6.57 -6.54
CA LEU A 229 -25.39 -7.63 -7.53
C LEU A 229 -25.29 -7.09 -8.96
N ALA A 230 -25.85 -5.91 -9.23
CA ALA A 230 -25.68 -5.26 -10.53
C ALA A 230 -24.20 -4.97 -10.84
N LEU A 231 -23.42 -4.47 -9.87
CA LEU A 231 -21.99 -4.19 -10.06
C LEU A 231 -21.18 -5.46 -10.35
N VAL A 232 -21.42 -6.55 -9.62
CA VAL A 232 -20.76 -7.84 -9.88
C VAL A 232 -21.13 -8.38 -11.26
N LEU A 233 -22.39 -8.26 -11.67
CA LEU A 233 -22.84 -8.69 -12.99
C LEU A 233 -22.21 -7.88 -14.13
N ILE A 234 -21.95 -6.58 -13.95
CA ILE A 234 -21.19 -5.76 -14.90
C ILE A 234 -19.77 -6.30 -15.07
N GLU A 235 -19.09 -6.60 -13.96
CA GLU A 235 -17.72 -7.13 -14.02
C GLU A 235 -17.70 -8.53 -14.67
N ARG A 236 -18.67 -9.38 -14.38
CA ARG A 236 -18.85 -10.68 -15.04
C ARG A 236 -19.08 -10.53 -16.53
N ALA A 237 -19.94 -9.60 -16.95
CA ALA A 237 -20.21 -9.33 -18.35
C ALA A 237 -18.95 -8.84 -19.07
N GLY A 238 -18.12 -8.02 -18.42
CA GLY A 238 -16.82 -7.60 -18.93
C GLY A 238 -15.84 -8.75 -19.14
N LYS A 239 -15.80 -9.74 -18.22
CA LYS A 239 -14.97 -10.95 -18.36
C LYS A 239 -15.50 -11.92 -19.43
N ALA A 240 -16.82 -11.95 -19.66
CA ALA A 240 -17.43 -12.80 -20.67
C ALA A 240 -17.12 -12.33 -22.10
N GLY A 241 -16.82 -11.04 -22.31
CA GLY A 241 -16.36 -10.51 -23.59
C GLY A 241 -16.53 -9.00 -23.74
N THR A 242 -15.89 -8.43 -24.76
CA THR A 242 -16.03 -7.00 -25.10
C THR A 242 -17.21 -6.78 -26.04
N ALA A 243 -17.69 -5.53 -26.14
CA ALA A 243 -18.77 -5.15 -27.06
C ALA A 243 -18.43 -5.41 -28.55
N GLU A 244 -17.15 -5.61 -28.87
CA GLU A 244 -16.63 -5.83 -30.23
C GLU A 244 -16.66 -7.32 -30.64
N GLN A 245 -16.88 -8.23 -29.70
CA GLN A 245 -17.06 -9.66 -29.97
C GLN A 245 -18.55 -9.92 -30.30
N ILE A 246 -18.82 -10.36 -31.54
CA ILE A 246 -20.11 -10.84 -32.11
C ILE A 246 -20.95 -11.62 -31.07
N PRO A 247 -22.31 -11.59 -31.10
CA PRO A 247 -23.19 -11.81 -29.95
C PRO A 247 -22.73 -12.89 -28.99
N ASN A 248 -22.53 -12.49 -27.73
CA ASN A 248 -22.27 -13.41 -26.64
C ASN A 248 -23.56 -13.50 -25.79
N PRO A 249 -24.37 -14.56 -25.94
CA PRO A 249 -25.63 -14.71 -25.21
C PRO A 249 -25.44 -14.72 -23.68
N GLU A 250 -24.29 -15.17 -23.19
CA GLU A 250 -23.97 -15.14 -21.76
C GLU A 250 -23.76 -13.71 -21.29
N ARG A 251 -22.96 -12.93 -22.02
CA ARG A 251 -22.75 -11.50 -21.73
C ARG A 251 -24.05 -10.72 -21.77
N ASP A 252 -24.87 -10.94 -22.80
CA ASP A 252 -26.14 -10.22 -22.96
C ASP A 252 -27.12 -10.57 -21.83
N ALA A 253 -27.21 -11.85 -21.45
CA ALA A 253 -28.01 -12.28 -20.31
C ALA A 253 -27.54 -11.66 -18.98
N LEU A 254 -26.22 -11.53 -18.77
CA LEU A 254 -25.65 -10.87 -17.59
C LEU A 254 -25.98 -9.37 -17.57
N LEU A 255 -25.94 -8.69 -18.71
CA LEU A 255 -26.32 -7.27 -18.82
C LEU A 255 -27.83 -7.05 -18.64
N ASP A 256 -28.67 -7.97 -19.09
CA ASP A 256 -30.11 -7.94 -18.83
C ASP A 256 -30.42 -8.10 -17.33
N GLN A 257 -29.72 -9.02 -16.65
CA GLN A 257 -29.82 -9.17 -15.19
C GLN A 257 -29.29 -7.93 -14.46
N THR A 258 -28.18 -7.36 -14.93
CA THR A 258 -27.61 -6.11 -14.40
C THR A 258 -28.66 -5.01 -14.40
N MET A 259 -29.29 -4.76 -15.55
CA MET A 259 -30.32 -3.73 -15.68
C MET A 259 -31.55 -4.00 -14.81
N THR A 260 -31.90 -5.27 -14.62
CA THR A 260 -33.02 -5.66 -13.75
C THR A 260 -32.73 -5.29 -12.29
N HIS A 261 -31.58 -5.70 -11.77
CA HIS A 261 -31.20 -5.42 -10.38
C HIS A 261 -30.96 -3.93 -10.13
N ALA A 262 -30.28 -3.23 -11.04
CA ALA A 262 -30.02 -1.81 -10.88
C ALA A 262 -31.31 -0.96 -10.88
N ARG A 263 -32.33 -1.34 -11.68
CA ARG A 263 -33.65 -0.69 -11.64
C ARG A 263 -34.39 -1.00 -10.35
N GLN A 264 -34.39 -2.26 -9.93
CA GLN A 264 -35.05 -2.69 -8.70
C GLN A 264 -34.51 -1.92 -7.49
N ALA A 265 -33.19 -1.72 -7.40
CA ALA A 265 -32.58 -0.92 -6.35
C ALA A 265 -33.15 0.51 -6.31
N LEU A 266 -33.19 1.21 -7.46
CA LEU A 266 -33.74 2.57 -7.53
C LEU A 266 -35.22 2.64 -7.20
N GLU A 267 -36.01 1.65 -7.63
CA GLU A 267 -37.44 1.58 -7.34
C GLU A 267 -37.70 1.42 -5.84
N ILE A 268 -36.92 0.56 -5.17
CA ILE A 268 -37.05 0.35 -3.72
C ILE A 268 -36.76 1.63 -2.94
N TYR A 269 -35.68 2.36 -3.28
CA TYR A 269 -35.39 3.64 -2.62
C TYR A 269 -36.48 4.70 -2.84
N ARG A 270 -37.09 4.75 -4.03
CA ARG A 270 -38.21 5.66 -4.33
C ARG A 270 -39.47 5.30 -3.55
N ASN A 271 -39.78 4.01 -3.46
CA ASN A 271 -40.91 3.53 -2.66
C ASN A 271 -40.73 3.82 -1.17
N GLY A 272 -39.49 3.82 -0.68
CA GLY A 272 -39.13 4.21 0.68
C GLY A 272 -39.07 5.72 0.92
N HIS A 273 -39.20 6.55 -0.12
CA HIS A 273 -38.99 8.01 -0.06
C HIS A 273 -37.60 8.43 0.43
N LEU A 274 -36.56 7.73 -0.05
CA LEU A 274 -35.16 7.88 0.39
C LEU A 274 -34.25 8.47 -0.69
N GLU A 275 -34.81 9.23 -1.63
CA GLU A 275 -34.09 9.82 -2.77
C GLU A 275 -33.00 10.83 -2.37
N HIS A 276 -33.03 11.34 -1.14
CA HIS A 276 -32.02 12.25 -0.59
C HIS A 276 -30.97 11.55 0.29
N SER A 277 -30.96 10.22 0.29
CA SER A 277 -30.01 9.45 1.09
C SER A 277 -28.70 9.17 0.34
N ALA A 278 -27.62 9.04 1.09
CA ALA A 278 -26.33 8.62 0.55
C ALA A 278 -26.38 7.26 -0.16
N HIS A 279 -27.16 6.32 0.37
CA HIS A 279 -27.30 4.99 -0.24
C HIS A 279 -28.03 5.06 -1.58
N TYR A 280 -28.95 6.02 -1.75
CA TYR A 280 -29.57 6.28 -3.04
C TYR A 280 -28.57 6.81 -4.08
N ALA A 281 -27.64 7.67 -3.68
CA ALA A 281 -26.57 8.10 -4.58
C ALA A 281 -25.76 6.90 -5.12
N SER A 282 -25.43 5.93 -4.26
CA SER A 282 -24.75 4.68 -4.66
C SER A 282 -25.57 3.83 -5.64
N ALA A 283 -26.89 3.74 -5.43
CA ALA A 283 -27.77 3.07 -6.37
C ALA A 283 -27.85 3.82 -7.72
N LEU A 284 -27.86 5.16 -7.72
CA LEU A 284 -27.82 5.97 -8.95
C LEU A 284 -26.51 5.77 -9.71
N ALA A 285 -25.36 5.76 -9.03
CA ALA A 285 -24.07 5.48 -9.64
C ALA A 285 -24.03 4.06 -10.25
N GLY A 286 -24.52 3.05 -9.52
CA GLY A 286 -24.62 1.68 -10.01
C GLY A 286 -25.54 1.55 -11.23
N TYR A 287 -26.69 2.22 -11.22
CA TYR A 287 -27.59 2.26 -12.37
C TYR A 287 -27.01 3.01 -13.58
N ALA A 288 -26.29 4.10 -13.35
CA ALA A 288 -25.59 4.81 -14.40
C ALA A 288 -24.50 3.93 -15.04
N GLN A 289 -23.76 3.17 -14.23
CA GLN A 289 -22.76 2.22 -14.70
C GLN A 289 -23.38 1.06 -15.49
N ALA A 290 -24.54 0.55 -15.04
CA ALA A 290 -25.31 -0.44 -15.79
C ALA A 290 -25.79 0.11 -17.15
N CYS A 291 -26.25 1.36 -17.18
CA CYS A 291 -26.61 2.03 -18.43
C CYS A 291 -25.39 2.18 -19.35
N PHE A 292 -24.23 2.56 -18.81
CA PHE A 292 -23.00 2.67 -19.58
C PHE A 292 -22.58 1.31 -20.17
N ALA A 293 -22.58 0.24 -19.35
CA ALA A 293 -22.22 -1.11 -19.78
C ALA A 293 -23.17 -1.69 -20.85
N THR A 294 -24.43 -1.24 -20.86
CA THR A 294 -25.44 -1.62 -21.86
C THR A 294 -25.51 -0.66 -23.06
N GLY A 295 -24.58 0.29 -23.19
CA GLY A 295 -24.50 1.23 -24.31
C GLY A 295 -25.52 2.38 -24.26
N ARG A 296 -26.23 2.55 -23.14
CA ARG A 296 -27.23 3.61 -22.90
C ARG A 296 -26.56 4.87 -22.35
N PHE A 297 -25.56 5.39 -23.07
CA PHE A 297 -24.66 6.44 -22.58
C PHE A 297 -25.38 7.72 -22.15
N ALA A 298 -26.39 8.17 -22.90
CA ALA A 298 -27.17 9.35 -22.52
C ALA A 298 -27.88 9.18 -21.16
N ILE A 299 -28.45 8.00 -20.91
CA ILE A 299 -29.10 7.72 -19.62
C ILE A 299 -28.06 7.68 -18.50
N ALA A 300 -26.87 7.12 -18.78
CA ALA A 300 -25.76 7.10 -17.82
C ALA A 300 -25.33 8.52 -17.43
N VAL A 301 -25.15 9.43 -18.39
CA VAL A 301 -24.81 10.84 -18.16
C VAL A 301 -25.85 11.51 -17.24
N THR A 302 -27.14 11.38 -17.54
CA THR A 302 -28.20 11.98 -16.71
C THR A 302 -28.16 11.45 -15.27
N ASN A 303 -27.97 10.14 -15.08
CA ASN A 303 -27.95 9.55 -13.75
C ASN A 303 -26.66 9.86 -12.99
N TYR A 304 -25.50 9.97 -13.65
CA TYR A 304 -24.28 10.44 -13.00
C TYR A 304 -24.37 11.89 -12.55
N ARG A 305 -24.99 12.79 -13.35
CA ARG A 305 -25.26 14.17 -12.92
C ARG A 305 -26.18 14.21 -11.70
N HIS A 306 -27.28 13.46 -11.74
CA HIS A 306 -28.19 13.36 -10.60
C HIS A 306 -27.51 12.76 -9.35
N CYS A 307 -26.65 11.76 -9.53
CA CYS A 307 -25.84 11.20 -8.47
C CYS A 307 -24.93 12.26 -7.83
N LEU A 308 -24.26 13.11 -8.63
CA LEU A 308 -23.44 14.20 -8.11
C LEU A 308 -24.25 15.23 -7.31
N ASP A 309 -25.48 15.53 -7.70
CA ASP A 309 -26.37 16.41 -6.95
C ASP A 309 -26.66 15.83 -5.55
N VAL A 310 -27.03 14.55 -5.48
CA VAL A 310 -27.31 13.85 -4.22
C VAL A 310 -26.04 13.68 -3.36
N ILE A 311 -24.88 13.39 -3.97
CA ILE A 311 -23.59 13.33 -3.24
C ILE A 311 -23.26 14.71 -2.65
N THR A 312 -23.48 15.78 -3.40
CA THR A 312 -23.22 17.14 -2.91
C THR A 312 -24.12 17.48 -1.73
N GLU A 313 -25.39 17.08 -1.77
CA GLU A 313 -26.34 17.24 -0.68
C GLU A 313 -25.90 16.46 0.57
N CYS A 314 -25.48 15.20 0.42
CA CYS A 314 -25.13 14.33 1.55
C CYS A 314 -23.74 14.61 2.15
N TYR A 315 -22.74 14.84 1.30
CA TYR A 315 -21.32 14.77 1.65
C TYR A 315 -20.49 15.96 1.15
N GLY A 316 -21.12 16.91 0.45
CA GLY A 316 -20.42 17.98 -0.25
C GLY A 316 -19.66 17.51 -1.49
N ALA A 317 -18.94 18.44 -2.14
CA ALA A 317 -18.21 18.16 -3.38
C ALA A 317 -16.73 17.76 -3.16
N ASP A 318 -16.22 17.87 -1.93
CA ASP A 318 -14.81 17.61 -1.60
C ASP A 318 -14.61 16.22 -0.95
N ASN A 319 -15.08 15.19 -1.63
CA ASN A 319 -14.86 13.80 -1.23
C ASN A 319 -14.55 12.93 -2.45
N ASP A 320 -13.91 11.78 -2.22
CA ASP A 320 -13.47 10.89 -3.29
C ASP A 320 -14.63 10.26 -4.06
N TYR A 321 -15.81 10.14 -3.42
CA TYR A 321 -17.00 9.63 -4.08
C TYR A 321 -17.51 10.59 -5.17
N TYR A 322 -17.52 11.90 -4.88
CA TYR A 322 -17.82 12.95 -5.85
C TYR A 322 -16.82 12.92 -7.01
N ARG A 323 -15.51 12.89 -6.71
CA ARG A 323 -14.44 12.88 -7.73
C ARG A 323 -14.51 11.66 -8.65
N THR A 324 -14.77 10.49 -8.09
CA THR A 324 -14.92 9.24 -8.86
C THR A 324 -16.14 9.33 -9.78
N THR A 325 -17.26 9.83 -9.27
CA THR A 325 -18.49 10.01 -10.04
C THR A 325 -18.31 11.03 -11.18
N VAL A 326 -17.55 12.11 -10.97
CA VAL A 326 -17.17 13.06 -12.04
C VAL A 326 -16.34 12.39 -13.13
N SER A 327 -15.37 11.55 -12.77
CA SER A 327 -14.57 10.81 -13.75
C SER A 327 -15.44 9.87 -14.59
N ASN A 328 -16.38 9.16 -13.96
CA ASN A 328 -17.31 8.27 -14.64
C ASN A 328 -18.30 9.04 -15.54
N LEU A 329 -18.77 10.20 -15.07
CA LEU A 329 -19.60 11.11 -15.86
C LEU A 329 -18.87 11.54 -17.14
N LYS A 330 -17.60 11.95 -17.03
CA LYS A 330 -16.81 12.38 -18.18
C LYS A 330 -16.65 11.26 -19.22
N ALA A 331 -16.37 10.03 -18.77
CA ALA A 331 -16.30 8.88 -19.67
C ALA A 331 -17.65 8.59 -20.35
N ALA A 332 -18.77 8.76 -19.62
CA ALA A 332 -20.11 8.63 -20.18
C ALA A 332 -20.45 9.73 -21.20
N GLU A 333 -20.00 10.97 -20.97
CA GLU A 333 -20.17 12.09 -21.89
C GLU A 333 -19.38 11.87 -23.18
N GLU A 334 -18.10 11.47 -23.07
CA GLU A 334 -17.26 11.15 -24.24
C GLU A 334 -17.86 10.00 -25.07
N ALA A 335 -18.37 8.94 -24.42
CA ALA A 335 -19.03 7.83 -25.10
C ALA A 335 -20.37 8.24 -25.73
N ALA A 336 -21.14 9.12 -25.09
CA ALA A 336 -22.39 9.65 -25.64
C ALA A 336 -22.13 10.53 -26.87
N ASP A 337 -21.11 11.39 -26.82
CA ASP A 337 -20.68 12.23 -27.94
C ASP A 337 -20.25 11.38 -29.15
N GLN A 338 -19.44 10.33 -28.91
CA GLN A 338 -19.04 9.38 -29.95
C GLN A 338 -20.23 8.62 -30.55
N ALA A 339 -21.28 8.36 -29.75
CA ALA A 339 -22.51 7.72 -30.19
C ALA A 339 -23.50 8.69 -30.86
N GLY A 340 -23.15 9.98 -31.01
CA GLY A 340 -23.96 10.98 -31.72
C GLY A 340 -24.94 11.77 -30.84
N PHE A 341 -24.80 11.73 -29.51
CA PHE A 341 -25.62 12.49 -28.56
C PHE A 341 -24.80 13.63 -27.94
N GLY A 342 -24.57 14.70 -28.71
CA GLY A 342 -23.69 15.83 -28.34
C GLY A 342 -24.26 16.76 -27.24
N PRO A 343 -23.42 17.64 -26.66
CA PRO A 343 -23.81 18.53 -25.57
C PRO A 343 -24.72 19.65 -26.08
N GLY A 344 -26.03 19.49 -25.89
CA GLY A 344 -27.03 20.52 -26.21
C GLY A 344 -28.36 20.01 -26.78
N GLU A 345 -28.48 18.72 -27.12
CA GLU A 345 -29.78 18.14 -27.46
C GLU A 345 -30.57 17.79 -26.19
N PRO A 346 -31.90 17.99 -26.18
CA PRO A 346 -32.72 17.66 -25.02
C PRO A 346 -32.63 16.16 -24.74
N MET A 347 -31.96 15.83 -23.63
CA MET A 347 -31.83 14.47 -23.14
C MET A 347 -33.24 13.90 -22.88
N PRO A 348 -33.56 12.70 -23.38
CA PRO A 348 -34.88 12.12 -23.17
C PRO A 348 -35.13 11.94 -21.66
N THR A 349 -36.27 12.45 -21.19
CA THR A 349 -36.72 12.29 -19.80
C THR A 349 -36.94 10.81 -19.48
N SER A 350 -36.67 10.41 -18.24
CA SER A 350 -36.75 9.02 -17.75
C SER A 350 -38.04 8.28 -18.14
N ASP A 351 -39.14 8.99 -18.29
CA ASP A 351 -40.47 8.44 -18.55
C ASP A 351 -40.68 8.05 -20.03
N ALA A 352 -39.90 8.61 -20.96
CA ALA A 352 -40.09 8.39 -22.41
C ALA A 352 -39.49 7.05 -22.91
N LEU A 353 -38.61 6.41 -22.14
CA LEU A 353 -37.85 5.22 -22.58
C LEU A 353 -38.39 3.89 -22.02
N ASN A 354 -39.38 3.91 -21.14
CA ASN A 354 -40.06 2.69 -20.65
C ASN A 354 -41.14 2.15 -21.63
N ALA A 355 -41.47 2.89 -22.70
CA ALA A 355 -42.56 2.54 -23.62
C ALA A 355 -42.14 1.67 -24.84
N GLY A 356 -40.88 1.22 -24.93
CA GLY A 356 -40.32 0.58 -26.12
C GLY A 356 -40.27 -0.95 -26.13
N SER A 357 -41.20 -1.64 -25.46
CA SER A 357 -41.38 -3.09 -25.60
C SER A 357 -42.54 -3.36 -26.56
N ASN A 358 -42.24 -3.49 -27.85
CA ASN A 358 -42.97 -4.40 -28.76
C ASN A 358 -42.30 -4.46 -30.14
N GLY A 359 -42.04 -5.68 -30.59
CA GLY A 359 -41.13 -5.98 -31.68
C GLY A 359 -41.58 -5.58 -33.08
N LYS A 360 -40.61 -5.61 -34.00
CA LYS A 360 -40.86 -5.92 -35.41
C LYS A 360 -39.61 -6.49 -36.09
N LYS A 361 -39.77 -7.72 -36.57
CA LYS A 361 -38.93 -8.36 -37.59
C LYS A 361 -38.92 -7.51 -38.86
N THR A 362 -37.77 -7.43 -39.52
CA THR A 362 -37.69 -7.49 -40.99
C THR A 362 -36.34 -8.03 -41.43
N ASP A 363 -36.41 -9.05 -42.28
CA ASP A 363 -35.34 -9.61 -43.12
C ASP A 363 -34.60 -8.54 -43.93
N THR A 364 -33.31 -8.76 -44.23
CA THR A 364 -32.85 -9.11 -45.60
C THR A 364 -31.33 -9.28 -45.67
N SER A 365 -30.94 -10.51 -46.00
CA SER A 365 -29.92 -10.91 -46.99
C SER A 365 -28.83 -9.92 -47.46
N ALA A 366 -27.59 -10.32 -47.14
CA ALA A 366 -26.54 -10.74 -48.07
C ALA A 366 -25.65 -9.71 -48.81
N VAL A 367 -24.33 -9.90 -48.69
CA VAL A 367 -23.34 -10.24 -49.74
C VAL A 367 -21.97 -9.51 -49.58
N ASN A 368 -20.93 -10.35 -49.51
CA ASN A 368 -19.50 -10.21 -49.89
C ASN A 368 -18.45 -9.43 -49.08
N SER A 369 -17.67 -10.22 -48.34
CA SER A 369 -16.22 -10.51 -48.51
C SER A 369 -15.31 -9.60 -49.37
N THR A 370 -14.15 -9.25 -48.79
CA THR A 370 -12.75 -9.40 -49.30
C THR A 370 -11.79 -8.71 -48.30
N SER A 371 -11.04 -9.41 -47.45
CA SER A 371 -9.71 -10.05 -47.62
C SER A 371 -8.53 -9.11 -47.94
N TYR A 372 -7.80 -8.78 -46.86
CA TYR A 372 -6.36 -8.55 -46.66
C TYR A 372 -5.34 -8.65 -47.83
N ALA A 373 -4.38 -7.71 -47.87
CA ALA A 373 -2.90 -7.88 -47.74
C ALA A 373 -2.01 -6.98 -48.68
N PRO A 374 -0.75 -6.66 -48.27
CA PRO A 374 0.11 -5.53 -48.75
C PRO A 374 1.15 -5.99 -49.83
N PRO A 375 2.14 -5.19 -50.38
CA PRO A 375 3.31 -4.62 -49.67
C PRO A 375 4.10 -3.41 -50.33
N ASP A 376 5.19 -3.00 -49.65
CA ASP A 376 6.54 -2.58 -50.13
C ASP A 376 7.00 -1.14 -50.54
N THR A 377 7.99 -0.68 -49.76
CA THR A 377 9.31 -0.03 -50.05
C THR A 377 9.50 1.39 -50.69
N ALA A 378 10.01 2.33 -49.85
CA ALA A 378 11.18 3.26 -49.89
C ALA A 378 11.62 4.02 -51.21
N PRO A 379 12.55 5.04 -51.23
CA PRO A 379 13.41 5.65 -50.17
C PRO A 379 13.74 7.19 -50.26
N THR A 380 14.64 7.65 -49.36
CA THR A 380 15.65 8.77 -49.40
C THR A 380 15.28 10.26 -49.19
N ALA A 381 15.93 10.91 -48.20
CA ALA A 381 16.99 11.92 -48.41
C ALA A 381 17.71 12.33 -47.09
N THR A 382 18.99 12.64 -47.23
CA THR A 382 20.09 12.75 -46.25
C THR A 382 20.35 14.14 -45.67
N GLY A 383 20.89 14.21 -44.44
CA GLY A 383 21.62 15.38 -43.91
C GLY A 383 22.40 15.00 -42.63
N ALA A 384 23.73 14.99 -42.72
CA ALA A 384 24.66 14.39 -41.75
C ALA A 384 25.05 15.30 -40.57
N TYR A 385 25.20 14.70 -39.38
CA TYR A 385 26.16 15.11 -38.35
C TYR A 385 26.90 13.85 -37.87
N ALA A 386 28.21 13.95 -37.72
CA ALA A 386 29.12 12.85 -37.43
C ALA A 386 28.86 12.24 -36.04
N ASP A 387 28.55 10.95 -36.03
CA ASP A 387 28.27 10.14 -34.84
C ASP A 387 29.47 9.23 -34.53
N THR A 388 30.01 9.37 -33.33
CA THR A 388 30.76 8.31 -32.66
C THR A 388 29.76 7.30 -32.11
N GLY A 389 29.31 6.42 -33.00
CA GLY A 389 28.61 5.16 -32.76
C GLY A 389 27.85 4.98 -31.45
N THR A 390 26.75 5.70 -31.26
CA THR A 390 25.73 5.30 -30.27
C THR A 390 24.35 5.43 -30.90
N THR A 391 23.66 4.31 -31.12
CA THR A 391 22.27 4.32 -31.60
C THR A 391 21.34 5.09 -30.64
N PRO A 392 20.30 5.81 -31.13
CA PRO A 392 19.46 6.71 -30.31
C PRO A 392 18.67 6.05 -29.16
N HIS A 393 18.66 4.72 -29.05
CA HIS A 393 17.83 3.96 -28.11
C HIS A 393 18.51 3.57 -26.78
N ASP A 394 19.75 4.01 -26.53
CA ASP A 394 20.58 3.50 -25.42
C ASP A 394 21.13 4.63 -24.51
N ILE A 395 20.33 5.66 -24.27
CA ILE A 395 20.68 6.76 -23.36
C ILE A 395 20.08 6.50 -21.97
N SER A 396 20.94 6.52 -20.94
CA SER A 396 20.48 6.44 -19.56
C SER A 396 19.63 7.66 -19.19
N GLY A 397 18.66 7.51 -18.30
CA GLY A 397 17.76 8.58 -17.89
C GLY A 397 18.47 9.78 -17.24
N LEU A 398 19.58 9.58 -16.50
CA LEU A 398 20.43 10.70 -16.03
C LEU A 398 20.98 11.54 -17.20
N LYS A 399 21.50 10.88 -18.24
CA LYS A 399 22.03 11.56 -19.44
C LYS A 399 20.92 12.24 -20.23
N LEU A 400 19.76 11.60 -20.36
CA LEU A 400 18.58 12.18 -21.02
C LEU A 400 18.11 13.44 -20.27
N ALA A 401 17.97 13.35 -18.95
CA ALA A 401 17.58 14.48 -18.10
C ALA A 401 18.58 15.63 -18.16
N ARG A 402 19.89 15.33 -18.12
CA ARG A 402 20.95 16.33 -18.28
C ARG A 402 20.89 17.03 -19.63
N ALA A 403 20.75 16.27 -20.72
CA ALA A 403 20.63 16.84 -22.06
C ALA A 403 19.36 17.69 -22.21
N TYR A 404 18.24 17.25 -21.63
CA TYR A 404 16.97 17.99 -21.63
C TYR A 404 17.07 19.29 -20.83
N TRP A 405 17.70 19.25 -19.65
CA TRP A 405 18.02 20.43 -18.84
C TRP A 405 18.89 21.43 -19.60
N GLU A 406 19.98 20.98 -20.22
CA GLU A 406 20.89 21.86 -20.98
C GLU A 406 20.19 22.49 -22.18
N ARG A 407 19.30 21.75 -22.85
CA ARG A 407 18.60 22.20 -24.05
C ARG A 407 17.45 23.16 -23.75
N TYR A 408 16.67 22.91 -22.70
CA TYR A 408 15.41 23.64 -22.46
C TYR A 408 15.35 24.31 -21.09
N GLY A 409 15.71 23.62 -20.01
CA GLY A 409 15.61 24.16 -18.66
C GLY A 409 16.54 25.34 -18.39
N LYS A 410 17.82 25.22 -18.76
CA LYS A 410 18.81 26.28 -18.56
C LYS A 410 18.45 27.55 -19.37
N PRO A 411 18.06 27.46 -20.66
CA PRO A 411 17.54 28.61 -21.39
C PRO A 411 16.24 29.20 -20.82
N LEU A 412 15.29 28.38 -20.36
CA LEU A 412 14.05 28.84 -19.72
C LEU A 412 14.36 29.79 -18.56
N ILE A 413 15.25 29.38 -17.65
CA ILE A 413 15.63 30.19 -16.50
C ILE A 413 16.37 31.45 -16.94
N ALA A 414 17.36 31.33 -17.83
CA ALA A 414 18.16 32.48 -18.26
C ALA A 414 17.34 33.56 -18.98
N GLN A 415 16.28 33.20 -19.71
CA GLN A 415 15.46 34.14 -20.48
C GLN A 415 14.33 34.74 -19.67
N ARG A 416 13.67 33.94 -18.83
CA ARG A 416 12.44 34.34 -18.13
C ARG A 416 12.66 34.72 -16.67
N TYR A 417 13.72 34.22 -16.05
CA TYR A 417 14.04 34.42 -14.63
C TYR A 417 15.54 34.73 -14.40
N PRO A 418 16.13 35.73 -15.10
CA PRO A 418 17.57 36.00 -15.06
C PRO A 418 18.10 36.32 -13.66
N GLU A 419 17.30 36.95 -12.80
CA GLU A 419 17.65 37.26 -11.41
C GLU A 419 17.72 36.02 -10.50
N TYR A 420 17.06 34.91 -10.88
CA TYR A 420 17.07 33.64 -10.14
C TYR A 420 18.03 32.60 -10.71
N GLN A 421 18.73 32.89 -11.83
CA GLN A 421 19.68 31.96 -12.45
C GLN A 421 20.79 31.50 -11.50
N GLY A 422 21.24 32.38 -10.60
CA GLY A 422 22.23 32.07 -9.56
C GLY A 422 21.63 31.48 -8.27
N ARG A 423 20.34 31.10 -8.27
CA ARG A 423 19.60 30.70 -7.08
C ARG A 423 18.93 29.32 -7.20
N ILE A 424 18.62 28.88 -8.41
CA ILE A 424 17.90 27.62 -8.64
C ILE A 424 18.89 26.47 -8.83
N ALA A 425 18.70 25.39 -8.07
CA ALA A 425 19.40 24.14 -8.30
C ALA A 425 18.63 23.27 -9.31
N ALA A 426 19.35 22.46 -10.08
CA ALA A 426 18.77 21.57 -11.10
C ALA A 426 19.46 20.20 -11.10
N GLY A 427 18.71 19.13 -11.34
CA GLY A 427 19.24 17.77 -11.33
C GLY A 427 18.18 16.70 -11.54
N LEU A 428 18.54 15.46 -11.29
CA LEU A 428 17.61 14.34 -11.22
C LEU A 428 17.99 13.48 -10.00
N VAL A 429 17.12 13.48 -8.99
CA VAL A 429 17.29 12.79 -7.70
C VAL A 429 15.91 12.28 -7.29
N GLY A 430 15.85 11.13 -6.61
CA GLY A 430 14.61 10.62 -6.04
C GLY A 430 14.40 9.13 -6.32
N HIS A 431 13.15 8.72 -6.40
CA HIS A 431 12.81 7.34 -6.75
C HIS A 431 12.87 7.15 -8.28
N GLY A 432 13.16 5.93 -8.72
CA GLY A 432 13.18 5.57 -10.14
C GLY A 432 14.53 5.02 -10.56
N SER A 433 14.53 4.06 -11.50
CA SER A 433 15.76 3.47 -12.01
C SER A 433 16.62 4.51 -12.70
N GLU A 434 16.01 5.53 -13.31
CA GLU A 434 16.69 6.63 -13.98
C GLU A 434 17.50 7.52 -13.02
N CYS A 435 17.15 7.55 -11.73
CA CYS A 435 17.91 8.28 -10.72
C CYS A 435 19.14 7.49 -10.25
N TYR A 436 19.06 6.15 -10.25
CA TYR A 436 20.17 5.29 -9.85
C TYR A 436 21.15 4.96 -10.99
N GLY A 437 20.72 5.13 -12.24
CA GLY A 437 21.44 4.66 -13.43
C GLY A 437 21.35 3.14 -13.57
N PHE A 438 20.23 2.55 -13.15
CA PHE A 438 19.89 1.14 -13.35
C PHE A 438 18.75 0.97 -14.35
N ASP A 439 18.48 2.01 -15.11
CA ASP A 439 17.47 2.01 -16.16
C ASP A 439 17.91 1.18 -17.36
N ASP A 440 17.00 0.35 -17.81
CA ASP A 440 17.08 -0.48 -19.01
C ASP A 440 15.74 -0.43 -19.76
N ALA A 441 15.68 -1.10 -20.92
CA ALA A 441 14.50 -1.14 -21.76
C ALA A 441 13.23 -1.66 -21.07
N PHE A 442 13.34 -2.44 -19.99
CA PHE A 442 12.18 -2.94 -19.22
C PHE A 442 11.69 -1.92 -18.20
N SER A 443 12.57 -1.04 -17.71
CA SER A 443 12.19 0.01 -16.76
C SER A 443 11.69 1.31 -17.40
N HIS A 444 11.70 1.40 -18.73
CA HIS A 444 11.24 2.58 -19.47
C HIS A 444 9.71 2.69 -19.58
N ASP A 445 8.97 1.69 -19.09
CA ASP A 445 7.51 1.64 -19.14
C ASP A 445 6.82 2.56 -18.11
N HIS A 446 7.54 3.00 -17.07
CA HIS A 446 7.06 3.90 -16.04
C HIS A 446 8.14 4.87 -15.56
N ASP A 447 7.75 6.10 -15.26
CA ASP A 447 8.61 7.16 -14.72
C ASP A 447 9.86 7.48 -15.58
N PHE A 448 10.02 6.96 -16.79
CA PHE A 448 11.11 7.29 -17.71
C PHE A 448 10.68 8.28 -18.80
N GLY A 449 11.54 9.25 -19.14
CA GLY A 449 11.30 10.21 -20.22
C GLY A 449 11.97 11.57 -19.97
N PRO A 450 11.85 12.52 -20.90
CA PRO A 450 12.40 13.86 -20.76
C PRO A 450 11.89 14.57 -19.50
N GLY A 451 12.79 15.04 -18.65
CA GLY A 451 12.45 15.74 -17.42
C GLY A 451 13.63 15.93 -16.47
N PHE A 452 13.54 16.90 -15.59
CA PHE A 452 14.51 17.19 -14.52
C PHE A 452 13.80 17.87 -13.35
N CYS A 453 14.46 17.93 -12.20
CA CYS A 453 13.99 18.67 -11.03
C CYS A 453 14.65 20.06 -10.99
N LEU A 454 13.88 21.06 -10.58
CA LEU A 454 14.34 22.37 -10.16
C LEU A 454 14.04 22.53 -8.68
N TRP A 455 15.06 22.83 -7.88
CA TRP A 455 14.93 23.00 -6.44
C TRP A 455 15.24 24.44 -6.03
N LEU A 456 14.31 25.03 -5.30
CA LEU A 456 14.33 26.42 -4.87
C LEU A 456 14.37 26.50 -3.34
N THR A 457 14.94 27.58 -2.81
CA THR A 457 14.76 27.91 -1.40
C THR A 457 13.29 28.17 -1.10
N GLU A 458 12.86 28.09 0.17
CA GLU A 458 11.46 28.38 0.54
C GLU A 458 11.03 29.79 0.09
N GLU A 459 11.92 30.77 0.21
CA GLU A 459 11.72 32.15 -0.23
C GLU A 459 11.53 32.23 -1.75
N ASP A 460 12.43 31.62 -2.52
CA ASP A 460 12.36 31.68 -3.99
C ASP A 460 11.18 30.86 -4.53
N TYR A 461 10.85 29.74 -3.90
CA TYR A 461 9.69 28.92 -4.29
C TYR A 461 8.37 29.68 -4.03
N ALA A 462 8.27 30.39 -2.90
CA ALA A 462 7.12 31.24 -2.63
C ALA A 462 7.01 32.40 -3.64
N ALA A 463 8.14 32.94 -4.12
CA ALA A 463 8.17 34.04 -5.07
C ALA A 463 7.80 33.64 -6.51
N ILE A 464 8.37 32.54 -7.02
CA ILE A 464 8.27 32.18 -8.44
C ILE A 464 7.90 30.72 -8.71
N GLY A 465 7.74 29.88 -7.69
CA GLY A 465 7.59 28.42 -7.84
C GLY A 465 6.42 28.01 -8.73
N ALA A 466 5.25 28.61 -8.55
CA ALA A 466 4.06 28.30 -9.35
C ALA A 466 4.20 28.76 -10.82
N GLU A 467 4.74 29.97 -11.06
CA GLU A 467 4.95 30.47 -12.43
C GLU A 467 6.04 29.66 -13.16
N LEU A 468 7.13 29.32 -12.45
CA LEU A 468 8.20 28.49 -12.99
C LEU A 468 7.70 27.07 -13.28
N GLN A 469 6.83 26.51 -12.45
CA GLN A 469 6.20 25.20 -12.71
C GLN A 469 5.35 25.25 -13.99
N HIS A 470 4.54 26.29 -14.19
CA HIS A 470 3.79 26.47 -15.43
C HIS A 470 4.70 26.62 -16.66
N GLY A 471 5.82 27.35 -16.52
CA GLY A 471 6.85 27.45 -17.56
C GLY A 471 7.55 26.11 -17.85
N TYR A 472 7.76 25.29 -16.82
CA TYR A 472 8.34 23.95 -16.93
C TYR A 472 7.39 22.99 -17.65
N GLU A 473 6.09 23.03 -17.35
CA GLU A 473 5.06 22.19 -17.99
C GLU A 473 4.85 22.52 -19.47
N ALA A 474 5.20 23.73 -19.90
CA ALA A 474 5.17 24.13 -21.30
C ALA A 474 6.39 23.64 -22.13
N LEU A 475 7.35 22.96 -21.51
CA LEU A 475 8.52 22.42 -22.21
C LEU A 475 8.14 21.22 -23.10
N PRO A 476 8.90 20.93 -24.18
CA PRO A 476 8.54 19.87 -25.12
C PRO A 476 8.45 18.48 -24.48
N GLU A 477 7.28 17.85 -24.53
CA GLU A 477 7.05 16.51 -24.00
C GLU A 477 7.88 15.41 -24.69
N GLN A 478 8.36 15.67 -25.91
CA GLN A 478 9.18 14.73 -26.67
C GLN A 478 10.60 15.28 -26.87
N PHE A 479 11.60 14.43 -26.62
CA PHE A 479 13.00 14.81 -26.79
C PHE A 479 13.87 13.59 -27.11
N MET A 480 14.79 13.75 -28.08
CA MET A 480 15.73 12.69 -28.51
C MET A 480 15.06 11.35 -28.90
N GLY A 481 13.83 11.39 -29.40
CA GLY A 481 13.07 10.19 -29.77
C GLY A 481 12.35 9.51 -28.60
N PHE A 482 12.39 10.08 -27.40
CA PHE A 482 11.64 9.64 -26.24
C PHE A 482 10.36 10.49 -26.08
N GLY A 483 9.24 9.80 -25.84
CA GLY A 483 7.93 10.41 -25.61
C GLY A 483 7.76 11.03 -24.21
N PRO A 484 6.56 11.54 -23.89
CA PRO A 484 6.27 12.06 -22.56
C PRO A 484 6.56 11.03 -21.48
N ARG A 485 7.02 11.50 -20.32
CA ARG A 485 7.26 10.65 -19.16
C ARG A 485 5.95 9.99 -18.73
N ALA A 486 5.92 8.66 -18.72
CA ALA A 486 4.75 7.88 -18.29
C ALA A 486 4.54 8.04 -16.77
N SER A 487 3.62 8.92 -16.37
CA SER A 487 3.24 9.13 -14.97
C SER A 487 2.13 8.16 -14.53
N THR A 488 2.23 7.64 -13.31
CA THR A 488 1.13 6.94 -12.64
C THR A 488 0.31 7.92 -11.80
N VAL A 489 -0.89 7.55 -11.36
CA VAL A 489 -1.70 8.37 -10.43
C VAL A 489 -0.91 8.75 -9.16
N ARG A 490 0.00 7.87 -8.71
CA ARG A 490 0.89 8.13 -7.56
C ARG A 490 2.01 9.12 -7.84
N THR A 491 2.34 9.37 -9.12
CA THR A 491 3.43 10.25 -9.55
C THR A 491 2.94 11.55 -10.20
N GLN A 492 1.69 11.95 -9.89
CA GLN A 492 1.05 13.20 -10.34
C GLN A 492 0.85 14.20 -9.21
N GLY A 493 0.63 15.48 -9.56
CA GLY A 493 0.32 16.54 -8.61
C GLY A 493 1.42 16.77 -7.56
N ALA A 494 1.09 16.56 -6.28
CA ALA A 494 2.04 16.64 -5.17
C ALA A 494 3.04 15.47 -5.14
N GLY A 495 2.72 14.34 -5.79
CA GLY A 495 3.59 13.16 -5.91
C GLY A 495 4.53 13.18 -7.11
N ARG A 496 4.61 14.30 -7.85
CA ARG A 496 5.43 14.42 -9.07
C ARG A 496 6.90 14.12 -8.81
N ARG A 497 7.53 13.40 -9.74
CA ARG A 497 8.95 12.97 -9.67
C ARG A 497 9.92 14.01 -10.25
N VAL A 498 9.45 14.84 -11.17
CA VAL A 498 10.19 15.91 -11.85
C VAL A 498 9.38 17.20 -11.84
N GLY A 499 10.01 18.33 -12.14
CA GLY A 499 9.39 19.65 -12.07
C GLY A 499 10.03 20.54 -11.01
N VAL A 500 9.26 21.49 -10.50
CA VAL A 500 9.72 22.56 -9.60
C VAL A 500 9.33 22.25 -8.16
N PHE A 501 10.27 22.36 -7.24
CA PHE A 501 10.07 22.01 -5.83
C PHE A 501 10.74 23.03 -4.91
N SER A 502 10.15 23.22 -3.72
CA SER A 502 10.92 23.69 -2.57
C SER A 502 11.88 22.59 -2.12
N ILE A 503 13.12 22.95 -1.75
CA ILE A 503 14.12 22.00 -1.24
C ILE A 503 13.57 21.23 -0.04
N GLY A 504 12.89 21.91 0.89
CA GLY A 504 12.34 21.28 2.09
C GLY A 504 11.24 20.27 1.76
N ASP A 505 10.27 20.66 0.94
CA ASP A 505 9.16 19.80 0.52
C ASP A 505 9.66 18.57 -0.26
N PHE A 506 10.70 18.74 -1.09
CA PHE A 506 11.30 17.63 -1.84
C PHE A 506 11.89 16.56 -0.92
N PHE A 507 12.67 16.95 0.10
CA PHE A 507 13.20 15.97 1.06
C PHE A 507 12.12 15.40 1.98
N GLN A 508 11.13 16.21 2.35
CA GLN A 508 10.01 15.75 3.17
C GLN A 508 9.17 14.70 2.44
N SER A 509 8.94 14.84 1.14
CA SER A 509 8.18 13.85 0.36
C SER A 509 8.91 12.52 0.20
N LEU A 510 10.25 12.53 0.27
CA LEU A 510 11.07 11.31 0.22
C LEU A 510 11.25 10.68 1.60
N THR A 511 11.57 11.48 2.60
CA THR A 511 12.10 11.01 3.89
C THR A 511 11.16 11.23 5.07
N GLY A 512 10.09 12.00 4.90
CA GLY A 512 9.29 12.53 6.01
C GLY A 512 9.89 13.77 6.68
N TYR A 513 11.15 14.11 6.39
CA TYR A 513 11.87 15.25 7.00
C TYR A 513 12.32 16.27 5.95
N ARG A 514 12.17 17.57 6.27
CA ARG A 514 12.67 18.66 5.40
C ARG A 514 14.20 18.77 5.37
N LYS A 515 14.86 18.32 6.44
CA LYS A 515 16.31 18.32 6.63
C LYS A 515 16.68 17.09 7.44
N ALA A 516 17.92 16.61 7.27
CA ALA A 516 18.40 15.48 8.06
C ALA A 516 18.32 15.79 9.57
N PRO A 517 17.95 14.80 10.39
CA PRO A 517 17.99 14.93 11.84
C PRO A 517 19.39 15.33 12.34
N ALA A 518 19.42 16.01 13.48
CA ALA A 518 20.68 16.38 14.11
C ALA A 518 21.41 15.12 14.63
N ALA A 519 22.74 15.20 14.76
CA ALA A 519 23.56 14.05 15.16
C ALA A 519 23.31 13.61 16.61
N ASP A 520 22.83 14.52 17.47
CA ASP A 520 22.42 14.28 18.86
C ASP A 520 21.01 13.68 18.98
N LYS A 521 20.37 13.33 17.85
CA LYS A 521 19.06 12.68 17.81
C LYS A 521 19.12 11.31 17.11
N PRO A 522 19.81 10.33 17.71
CA PRO A 522 20.00 9.02 17.08
C PRO A 522 18.69 8.27 16.83
N HIS A 523 17.67 8.45 17.67
CA HIS A 523 16.36 7.82 17.49
C HIS A 523 15.67 8.26 16.19
N GLU A 524 15.76 9.54 15.80
CA GLU A 524 15.19 10.01 14.53
C GLU A 524 15.92 9.39 13.32
N TRP A 525 17.24 9.22 13.41
CA TRP A 525 18.02 8.57 12.36
C TRP A 525 17.69 7.07 12.20
N LEU A 526 17.39 6.39 13.30
CA LEU A 526 17.03 4.97 13.29
C LEU A 526 15.64 4.68 12.71
N LEU A 527 14.78 5.69 12.57
CA LEU A 527 13.49 5.58 11.88
C LEU A 527 13.61 5.53 10.35
N PHE A 528 14.77 5.91 9.80
CA PHE A 528 14.95 5.85 8.34
C PHE A 528 15.16 4.43 7.84
N ASP A 529 14.37 4.06 6.84
CA ASP A 529 14.71 2.97 5.95
C ASP A 529 15.91 3.36 5.05
N GLU A 530 16.84 2.42 4.83
CA GLU A 530 18.03 2.67 3.99
C GLU A 530 17.65 2.96 2.54
N GLY A 531 16.58 2.34 2.02
CA GLY A 531 16.06 2.61 0.68
C GLY A 531 15.53 4.03 0.54
N THR A 532 14.95 4.57 1.60
CA THR A 532 14.51 5.97 1.68
C THR A 532 15.69 6.94 1.63
N LEU A 533 16.74 6.68 2.43
CA LEU A 533 17.97 7.48 2.39
C LEU A 533 18.69 7.35 1.04
N ALA A 534 18.65 6.16 0.43
CA ALA A 534 19.18 5.93 -0.91
C ALA A 534 18.44 6.79 -1.95
N ALA A 535 17.10 6.86 -1.89
CA ALA A 535 16.32 7.70 -2.81
C ALA A 535 16.61 9.20 -2.63
N ALA A 536 16.78 9.66 -1.38
CA ALA A 536 17.11 11.06 -1.08
C ALA A 536 18.54 11.45 -1.50
N THR A 537 19.46 10.50 -1.58
CA THR A 537 20.89 10.77 -1.79
C THR A 537 21.45 10.20 -3.11
N ASN A 538 20.66 9.49 -3.92
CA ASN A 538 21.06 9.05 -5.26
C ASN A 538 21.05 10.20 -6.28
N GLY A 539 21.19 9.86 -7.56
CA GLY A 539 21.02 10.82 -8.63
C GLY A 539 22.16 11.81 -8.76
N GLU A 540 21.95 12.78 -9.64
CA GLU A 540 22.95 13.77 -10.02
C GLU A 540 22.39 15.19 -9.94
N VAL A 541 23.20 16.10 -9.39
CA VAL A 541 22.93 17.53 -9.38
C VAL A 541 23.70 18.14 -10.55
N PHE A 542 22.98 18.72 -11.50
CA PHE A 542 23.56 19.32 -12.70
C PHE A 542 24.08 20.73 -12.44
N ALA A 543 23.39 21.48 -11.58
CA ALA A 543 23.78 22.81 -11.11
C ALA A 543 23.19 23.06 -9.72
N ASP A 544 23.96 23.66 -8.81
CA ASP A 544 23.45 24.20 -7.54
C ASP A 544 24.27 25.42 -7.14
N PRO A 545 23.96 26.60 -7.72
CA PRO A 545 24.80 27.78 -7.54
C PRO A 545 24.86 28.31 -6.10
N LEU A 546 23.80 28.10 -5.30
CA LEU A 546 23.77 28.46 -3.88
C LEU A 546 24.38 27.39 -2.97
N GLY A 547 24.46 26.15 -3.46
CA GLY A 547 24.83 24.99 -2.65
C GLY A 547 23.75 24.57 -1.64
N ALA A 548 22.54 25.14 -1.71
CA ALA A 548 21.50 24.92 -0.71
C ALA A 548 20.91 23.51 -0.79
N PHE A 549 20.66 23.02 -2.01
CA PHE A 549 20.17 21.66 -2.23
C PHE A 549 21.24 20.63 -1.86
N SER A 550 22.46 20.81 -2.38
CA SER A 550 23.62 19.96 -2.08
C SER A 550 23.93 19.90 -0.59
N LYS A 551 23.85 21.03 0.13
CA LYS A 551 24.03 21.06 1.59
C LYS A 551 22.97 20.22 2.31
N THR A 552 21.71 20.33 1.90
CA THR A 552 20.60 19.58 2.51
C THR A 552 20.72 18.09 2.21
N ARG A 553 21.00 17.73 0.95
CA ARG A 553 21.29 16.35 0.50
C ARG A 553 22.46 15.74 1.24
N GLN A 554 23.54 16.50 1.43
CA GLN A 554 24.71 16.06 2.17
C GLN A 554 24.37 15.75 3.63
N GLY A 555 23.46 16.52 4.24
CA GLY A 555 22.94 16.23 5.58
C GLY A 555 22.44 14.78 5.69
N PHE A 556 21.57 14.34 4.78
CA PHE A 556 21.03 12.97 4.77
C PHE A 556 22.08 11.91 4.44
N LYS A 557 23.17 12.29 3.78
CA LYS A 557 24.29 11.41 3.45
C LYS A 557 25.24 11.18 4.63
N MET A 558 25.24 12.09 5.60
CA MET A 558 26.11 12.10 6.77
C MET A 558 25.42 11.44 7.97
N MET A 559 25.07 10.15 7.85
CA MET A 559 24.61 9.38 9.01
C MET A 559 25.67 9.44 10.12
N PRO A 560 25.28 9.73 11.37
CA PRO A 560 26.21 9.71 12.50
C PRO A 560 26.87 8.34 12.67
N ASP A 561 28.16 8.31 13.00
CA ASP A 561 28.90 7.05 13.12
C ASP A 561 28.34 6.13 14.20
N ASP A 562 27.90 6.68 15.34
CA ASP A 562 27.25 5.89 16.39
C ASP A 562 25.98 5.18 15.91
N VAL A 563 25.17 5.86 15.07
CA VAL A 563 23.98 5.27 14.42
C VAL A 563 24.40 4.15 13.47
N ARG A 564 25.43 4.41 12.65
CA ARG A 564 25.97 3.42 11.71
C ARG A 564 26.52 2.18 12.41
N LEU A 565 27.26 2.35 13.50
CA LEU A 565 27.81 1.26 14.32
C LEU A 565 26.69 0.47 15.02
N SER A 566 25.66 1.15 15.53
CA SER A 566 24.44 0.51 16.05
C SER A 566 23.75 -0.35 14.98
N LEU A 567 23.59 0.16 13.76
CA LEU A 567 23.02 -0.60 12.65
C LEU A 567 23.92 -1.79 12.27
N ILE A 568 25.24 -1.62 12.22
CA ILE A 568 26.21 -2.71 12.00
C ILE A 568 26.02 -3.80 13.05
N SER A 569 25.99 -3.47 14.35
CA SER A 569 25.74 -4.43 15.44
C SER A 569 24.45 -5.23 15.22
N ARG A 570 23.35 -4.54 14.88
CA ARG A 570 22.06 -5.19 14.59
C ARG A 570 22.13 -6.13 13.39
N ARG A 571 22.78 -5.73 12.30
CA ARG A 571 22.97 -6.60 11.13
C ARG A 571 23.78 -7.83 11.48
N LEU A 572 24.86 -7.71 12.27
CA LEU A 572 25.65 -8.86 12.69
C LEU A 572 24.80 -9.88 13.46
N GLY A 573 23.93 -9.43 14.37
CA GLY A 573 23.01 -10.31 15.09
C GLY A 573 22.00 -11.00 14.16
N MET A 574 21.38 -10.25 13.25
CA MET A 574 20.43 -10.82 12.28
C MET A 574 21.10 -11.82 11.34
N ILE A 575 22.32 -11.54 10.87
CA ILE A 575 23.09 -12.45 10.02
C ILE A 575 23.44 -13.74 10.77
N ALA A 576 23.87 -13.65 12.03
CA ALA A 576 24.15 -14.81 12.87
C ALA A 576 22.89 -15.66 13.10
N GLN A 577 21.78 -15.02 13.47
CA GLN A 577 20.50 -15.70 13.73
C GLN A 577 19.95 -16.36 12.47
N ALA A 578 19.86 -15.64 11.36
CA ALA A 578 19.30 -16.18 10.11
C ALA A 578 20.22 -17.23 9.47
N GLY A 579 21.50 -16.90 9.28
CA GLY A 579 22.44 -17.72 8.51
C GLY A 579 23.13 -18.82 9.32
N GLN A 580 23.71 -18.50 10.47
CA GLN A 580 24.53 -19.45 11.24
C GLN A 580 23.69 -20.31 12.18
N TYR A 581 22.58 -19.77 12.71
CA TYR A 581 21.74 -20.46 13.69
C TYR A 581 20.50 -21.13 13.06
N ASN A 582 19.62 -20.36 12.43
CA ASN A 582 18.31 -20.86 11.99
C ASN A 582 18.39 -21.69 10.70
N LEU A 583 19.15 -21.25 9.69
CA LEU A 583 19.23 -21.94 8.41
C LEU A 583 19.64 -23.43 8.53
N PRO A 584 20.70 -23.83 9.27
CA PRO A 584 21.02 -25.25 9.46
C PRO A 584 19.91 -26.04 10.15
N ARG A 585 19.16 -25.40 11.07
CA ARG A 585 18.05 -26.04 11.81
C ARG A 585 16.84 -26.24 10.92
N SER A 586 16.47 -25.25 10.12
CA SER A 586 15.36 -25.34 9.17
C SER A 586 15.64 -26.43 8.13
N LEU A 587 16.86 -26.44 7.56
CA LEU A 587 17.29 -27.49 6.63
C LEU A 587 17.31 -28.88 7.29
N GLY A 588 17.80 -28.98 8.53
CA GLY A 588 17.83 -30.26 9.27
C GLY A 588 16.45 -30.80 9.64
N ARG A 589 15.42 -29.94 9.68
CA ARG A 589 14.01 -30.31 9.87
C ARG A 589 13.30 -30.64 8.55
N ASN A 590 13.97 -30.47 7.42
CA ASN A 590 13.39 -30.52 6.08
C ASN A 590 12.27 -29.49 5.87
N ASP A 591 12.34 -28.34 6.54
CA ASP A 591 11.43 -27.22 6.34
C ASP A 591 12.00 -26.29 5.26
N GLY A 592 11.65 -26.58 4.00
CA GLY A 592 12.16 -25.85 2.84
C GLY A 592 11.70 -24.39 2.81
N ALA A 593 10.46 -24.14 3.21
CA ALA A 593 9.88 -22.79 3.25
C ALA A 593 10.59 -21.93 4.31
N ALA A 594 10.73 -22.42 5.54
CA ALA A 594 11.45 -21.68 6.59
C ALA A 594 12.92 -21.47 6.21
N ALA A 595 13.58 -22.47 5.63
CA ALA A 595 14.95 -22.34 5.14
C ALA A 595 15.07 -21.25 4.07
N TRP A 596 14.12 -21.17 3.13
CA TRP A 596 14.10 -20.14 2.11
C TRP A 596 13.95 -18.73 2.71
N CYS A 597 13.04 -18.56 3.67
CA CYS A 597 12.88 -17.29 4.39
C CYS A 597 14.17 -16.89 5.12
N THR A 598 14.84 -17.83 5.81
CA THR A 598 16.12 -17.53 6.49
C THR A 598 17.24 -17.15 5.53
N ILE A 599 17.28 -17.72 4.31
CA ILE A 599 18.24 -17.32 3.28
C ILE A 599 17.97 -15.89 2.81
N ASN A 600 16.71 -15.52 2.62
CA ASN A 600 16.34 -14.16 2.25
C ASN A 600 16.76 -13.16 3.33
N GLU A 601 16.43 -13.45 4.59
CA GLU A 601 16.79 -12.62 5.75
C GLU A 601 18.31 -12.45 5.89
N PHE A 602 19.07 -13.55 5.76
CA PHE A 602 20.53 -13.51 5.73
C PHE A 602 21.05 -12.61 4.60
N THR A 603 20.51 -12.79 3.39
CA THR A 603 20.95 -12.05 2.20
C THR A 603 20.70 -10.55 2.36
N GLU A 604 19.54 -10.17 2.89
CA GLU A 604 19.16 -8.79 3.15
C GLU A 604 20.13 -8.10 4.11
N ASN A 605 20.36 -8.72 5.27
CA ASN A 605 21.20 -8.13 6.30
C ASN A 605 22.69 -8.09 5.89
N VAL A 606 23.18 -9.08 5.14
CA VAL A 606 24.54 -9.04 4.57
C VAL A 606 24.65 -7.90 3.55
N CYS A 607 23.66 -7.69 2.68
CA CYS A 607 23.70 -6.58 1.73
C CYS A 607 23.79 -5.23 2.47
N SER A 608 22.90 -5.00 3.44
CA SER A 608 22.88 -3.78 4.26
C SER A 608 24.24 -3.56 4.95
N LEU A 609 24.78 -4.61 5.59
CA LEU A 609 26.07 -4.55 6.27
C LEU A 609 27.20 -4.10 5.33
N VAL A 610 27.23 -4.60 4.09
CA VAL A 610 28.26 -4.20 3.11
C VAL A 610 28.18 -2.69 2.80
N PHE A 611 26.99 -2.11 2.68
CA PHE A 611 26.83 -0.65 2.49
C PHE A 611 27.25 0.14 3.73
N LEU A 612 26.90 -0.32 4.93
CA LEU A 612 27.25 0.34 6.19
C LEU A 612 28.76 0.31 6.48
N ILE A 613 29.43 -0.82 6.21
CA ILE A 613 30.90 -0.96 6.38
C ILE A 613 31.64 -0.09 5.37
N ASN A 614 31.17 0.00 4.13
CA ASN A 614 31.76 0.86 3.11
C ASN A 614 31.39 2.36 3.27
N GLU A 615 30.77 2.72 4.40
CA GLU A 615 30.24 4.05 4.77
C GLU A 615 29.23 4.63 3.77
N PRO A 616 28.02 5.00 4.21
CA PRO A 616 27.02 5.58 3.32
C PRO A 616 27.47 6.86 2.58
N ILE A 617 28.38 7.64 3.15
CA ILE A 617 28.94 8.81 2.48
C ILE A 617 29.75 8.46 1.23
N ARG A 618 30.39 7.28 1.19
CA ARG A 618 31.22 6.82 0.08
C ARG A 618 30.44 5.84 -0.82
N ALA A 619 29.80 4.84 -0.21
CA ALA A 619 29.06 3.81 -0.91
C ALA A 619 27.70 4.29 -1.44
N GLY A 620 27.03 5.17 -0.69
CA GLY A 620 25.57 5.36 -0.73
C GLY A 620 24.88 4.42 0.25
N TYR A 621 23.57 4.60 0.44
CA TYR A 621 22.75 3.66 1.22
C TYR A 621 22.26 2.50 0.35
N MET A 622 21.89 1.39 0.98
CA MET A 622 21.31 0.24 0.28
C MET A 622 19.96 0.64 -0.34
N PRO A 623 19.77 0.47 -1.67
CA PRO A 623 18.49 0.80 -2.30
C PRO A 623 17.45 -0.32 -2.14
N TYR A 624 16.22 -0.02 -2.56
CA TYR A 624 15.08 -0.94 -2.56
C TYR A 624 15.41 -2.30 -3.19
N TYR A 625 14.75 -3.37 -2.70
CA TYR A 625 15.15 -4.77 -2.93
C TYR A 625 15.42 -5.12 -4.40
N LYS A 626 14.64 -4.58 -5.35
CA LYS A 626 14.80 -4.87 -6.79
C LYS A 626 16.11 -4.35 -7.39
N TRP A 627 16.71 -3.31 -6.82
CA TRP A 627 17.98 -2.74 -7.27
C TRP A 627 19.18 -3.12 -6.40
N ARG A 628 18.94 -3.80 -5.28
CA ARG A 628 19.95 -4.16 -4.27
C ARG A 628 21.17 -4.83 -4.88
N PHE A 629 20.97 -5.87 -5.71
CA PHE A 629 22.08 -6.58 -6.36
C PHE A 629 22.74 -5.78 -7.48
N ALA A 630 22.01 -4.92 -8.19
CA ALA A 630 22.62 -4.01 -9.18
C ALA A 630 23.57 -3.02 -8.48
N ALA A 631 23.14 -2.46 -7.35
CA ALA A 631 23.94 -1.58 -6.53
C ALA A 631 25.13 -2.31 -5.88
N LEU A 632 24.92 -3.52 -5.36
CA LEU A 632 25.98 -4.32 -4.74
C LEU A 632 27.06 -4.70 -5.75
N ARG A 633 26.70 -5.17 -6.96
CA ARG A 633 27.66 -5.42 -8.04
C ARG A 633 28.45 -4.17 -8.42
N ARG A 634 27.75 -3.03 -8.56
CA ARG A 634 28.39 -1.75 -8.86
C ARG A 634 29.35 -1.33 -7.76
N LEU A 635 29.00 -1.55 -6.48
CA LEU A 635 29.85 -1.26 -5.34
C LEU A 635 31.09 -2.17 -5.31
N SER A 636 30.92 -3.48 -5.49
CA SER A 636 32.00 -4.46 -5.57
C SER A 636 33.03 -4.15 -6.67
N GLY A 637 32.63 -3.45 -7.73
CA GLY A 637 33.52 -3.03 -8.82
C GLY A 637 34.27 -1.72 -8.57
N ARG A 638 34.00 -0.98 -7.48
CA ARG A 638 34.70 0.29 -7.19
C ARG A 638 36.05 0.02 -6.53
N MET A 639 37.01 0.90 -6.82
CA MET A 639 38.29 0.93 -6.10
C MET A 639 38.04 1.27 -4.62
N SER A 640 38.77 0.62 -3.72
CA SER A 640 38.70 0.81 -2.27
C SER A 640 37.41 0.33 -1.58
N THR A 641 36.55 -0.42 -2.28
CA THR A 641 35.45 -1.17 -1.66
C THR A 641 36.02 -2.38 -0.91
N VAL A 642 35.42 -2.70 0.23
CA VAL A 642 35.71 -3.89 1.03
C VAL A 642 34.59 -4.92 0.91
N LEU A 643 34.87 -6.18 1.24
CA LEU A 643 33.92 -7.30 1.08
C LEU A 643 33.46 -7.51 -0.38
N THR A 644 34.35 -7.24 -1.36
CA THR A 644 34.01 -7.29 -2.79
C THR A 644 33.57 -8.67 -3.26
N ASP A 645 34.02 -9.73 -2.59
CA ASP A 645 33.71 -11.13 -2.87
C ASP A 645 32.38 -11.61 -2.26
N VAL A 646 31.71 -10.80 -1.43
CA VAL A 646 30.42 -11.17 -0.82
C VAL A 646 29.29 -11.23 -1.85
N CYS A 647 29.22 -10.29 -2.80
CA CYS A 647 28.18 -10.26 -3.84
C CYS A 647 28.07 -11.59 -4.62
N PRO A 648 29.14 -12.11 -5.25
CA PRO A 648 29.04 -13.38 -5.98
C PRO A 648 28.74 -14.59 -5.08
N LYS A 649 29.16 -14.57 -3.80
CA LYS A 649 28.78 -15.61 -2.82
C LYS A 649 27.28 -15.59 -2.53
N LEU A 650 26.69 -14.41 -2.31
CA LEU A 650 25.25 -14.26 -2.10
C LEU A 650 24.44 -14.73 -3.32
N GLU A 651 24.85 -14.36 -4.53
CA GLU A 651 24.21 -14.84 -5.76
C GLU A 651 24.28 -16.36 -5.91
N SER A 652 25.38 -16.96 -5.44
CA SER A 652 25.54 -18.42 -5.43
C SER A 652 24.60 -19.07 -4.41
N ILE A 653 24.44 -18.49 -3.22
CA ILE A 653 23.46 -18.93 -2.22
C ILE A 653 22.05 -18.90 -2.81
N LEU A 654 21.62 -17.76 -3.38
CA LEU A 654 20.28 -17.60 -3.96
C LEU A 654 20.01 -18.60 -5.09
N ARG A 655 21.00 -18.85 -5.96
CA ARG A 655 20.89 -19.83 -7.04
C ARG A 655 20.71 -21.27 -6.55
N LEU A 656 21.39 -21.61 -5.44
CA LEU A 656 21.33 -22.94 -4.85
C LEU A 656 20.10 -23.15 -3.96
N SER A 657 19.41 -22.07 -3.57
CA SER A 657 18.34 -22.08 -2.58
C SER A 657 17.22 -23.06 -2.93
N SER A 658 16.83 -23.15 -4.22
CA SER A 658 15.74 -24.07 -4.65
C SER A 658 16.10 -25.52 -4.50
N ALA A 659 17.32 -25.89 -4.89
CA ALA A 659 17.82 -27.22 -4.70
C ALA A 659 17.98 -27.56 -3.21
N ALA A 660 18.48 -26.62 -2.40
CA ALA A 660 18.73 -26.82 -0.98
C ALA A 660 17.44 -26.92 -0.14
N CYS A 661 16.43 -26.10 -0.44
CA CYS A 661 15.16 -26.04 0.29
C CYS A 661 14.18 -27.12 -0.16
N PHE A 662 14.05 -27.37 -1.46
CA PHE A 662 12.95 -28.16 -2.01
C PHE A 662 13.38 -29.45 -2.75
N GLY A 663 14.69 -29.75 -2.85
CA GLY A 663 15.16 -31.08 -3.23
C GLY A 663 15.21 -31.44 -4.73
N GLY A 664 14.95 -30.49 -5.63
CA GLY A 664 15.01 -30.71 -7.09
C GLY A 664 13.88 -31.61 -7.62
N ALA A 665 13.57 -31.50 -8.93
CA ALA A 665 12.44 -32.21 -9.53
C ALA A 665 12.51 -33.73 -9.30
N GLY A 666 11.56 -34.26 -8.51
CA GLY A 666 11.39 -35.71 -8.27
C GLY A 666 11.63 -36.18 -6.83
N PHE A 667 12.09 -35.33 -5.92
CA PHE A 667 12.18 -35.63 -4.49
C PHE A 667 11.34 -34.60 -3.73
N GLY A 668 10.48 -35.04 -2.81
CA GLY A 668 9.77 -34.12 -1.92
C GLY A 668 10.73 -33.24 -1.11
N GLU A 669 10.20 -32.22 -0.44
CA GLU A 669 10.97 -31.24 0.33
C GLU A 669 12.05 -31.92 1.21
N GLY A 670 13.29 -31.43 1.14
CA GLY A 670 14.42 -31.98 1.92
C GLY A 670 14.92 -33.37 1.49
N GLY A 671 14.55 -33.88 0.31
CA GLY A 671 15.00 -35.19 -0.16
C GLY A 671 16.52 -35.33 -0.39
N LYS A 672 16.98 -36.56 -0.69
CA LYS A 672 18.42 -36.90 -0.90
C LYS A 672 19.14 -36.03 -1.95
N GLY A 673 18.41 -35.41 -2.87
CA GLY A 673 18.94 -34.48 -3.87
C GLY A 673 19.37 -33.11 -3.32
N ALA A 674 18.92 -32.71 -2.13
CA ALA A 674 19.19 -31.40 -1.54
C ALA A 674 20.57 -31.29 -0.86
N ALA A 675 21.09 -32.40 -0.33
CA ALA A 675 22.26 -32.41 0.55
C ALA A 675 23.53 -31.71 -0.02
N PRO A 676 23.88 -31.85 -1.31
CA PRO A 676 25.02 -31.13 -1.88
C PRO A 676 24.81 -29.61 -1.87
N ALA A 677 23.61 -29.15 -2.24
CA ALA A 677 23.27 -27.72 -2.26
C ALA A 677 23.22 -27.14 -0.85
N GLN A 678 22.66 -27.88 0.13
CA GLN A 678 22.65 -27.49 1.54
C GLN A 678 24.07 -27.32 2.09
N THR A 679 24.96 -28.28 1.82
CA THR A 679 26.36 -28.23 2.26
C THR A 679 27.07 -27.01 1.66
N GLN A 680 26.87 -26.75 0.37
CA GLN A 680 27.49 -25.62 -0.31
C GLN A 680 26.97 -24.27 0.20
N ILE A 681 25.66 -24.14 0.47
CA ILE A 681 25.10 -22.92 1.07
C ILE A 681 25.70 -22.69 2.46
N GLN A 682 25.78 -23.71 3.32
CA GLN A 682 26.37 -23.58 4.65
C GLN A 682 27.84 -23.12 4.58
N GLN A 683 28.63 -23.67 3.66
CA GLN A 683 30.01 -23.23 3.43
C GLN A 683 30.11 -21.77 2.96
N LEU A 684 29.20 -21.34 2.08
CA LEU A 684 29.16 -19.96 1.60
C LEU A 684 28.77 -18.98 2.72
N VAL A 685 27.80 -19.36 3.56
CA VAL A 685 27.37 -18.57 4.74
C VAL A 685 28.55 -18.39 5.69
N GLU A 686 29.21 -19.47 6.11
CA GLU A 686 30.38 -19.38 7.00
C GLU A 686 31.53 -18.59 6.36
N GLY A 687 31.75 -18.76 5.05
CA GLY A 687 32.75 -18.01 4.31
C GLY A 687 32.46 -16.50 4.24
N ILE A 688 31.20 -16.09 4.16
CA ILE A 688 30.79 -14.68 4.25
C ILE A 688 31.03 -14.15 5.67
N CYS A 689 30.60 -14.88 6.70
CA CYS A 689 30.78 -14.47 8.09
C CYS A 689 32.27 -14.31 8.45
N ALA A 690 33.13 -15.24 8.03
CA ALA A 690 34.57 -15.12 8.21
C ALA A 690 35.17 -13.91 7.49
N SER A 691 34.67 -13.58 6.28
CA SER A 691 35.12 -12.38 5.54
C SER A 691 34.72 -11.10 6.27
N ILE A 692 33.51 -11.07 6.84
CA ILE A 692 33.03 -9.97 7.68
C ILE A 692 33.91 -9.79 8.90
N VAL A 693 34.22 -10.86 9.65
CA VAL A 693 35.10 -10.76 10.85
C VAL A 693 36.49 -10.27 10.48
N ALA A 694 37.09 -10.80 9.41
CA ALA A 694 38.41 -10.35 8.96
C ALA A 694 38.42 -8.85 8.61
N GLU A 695 37.33 -8.35 8.04
CA GLU A 695 37.17 -6.93 7.73
C GLU A 695 36.96 -6.08 8.99
N LEU A 696 36.13 -6.53 9.94
CA LEU A 696 35.95 -5.86 11.23
C LEU A 696 37.27 -5.77 12.01
N GLN A 697 38.10 -6.82 11.96
CA GLN A 697 39.45 -6.81 12.55
C GLN A 697 40.36 -5.80 11.84
N ARG A 698 40.30 -5.74 10.50
CA ARG A 698 41.10 -4.81 9.69
C ARG A 698 40.77 -3.34 10.01
N GLU A 699 39.49 -3.05 10.24
CA GLU A 699 39.00 -1.73 10.65
C GLU A 699 39.17 -1.46 12.16
N GLY A 700 39.67 -2.43 12.93
CA GLY A 700 39.89 -2.29 14.37
C GLY A 700 38.62 -2.32 15.21
N LEU A 701 37.48 -2.72 14.63
CA LEU A 701 36.18 -2.77 15.29
C LEU A 701 35.99 -4.01 16.18
N THR A 702 36.81 -5.05 16.00
CA THR A 702 36.84 -6.22 16.87
C THR A 702 38.26 -6.75 17.06
N THR A 703 38.51 -7.34 18.24
CA THR A 703 39.73 -8.10 18.54
C THR A 703 39.50 -9.61 18.54
N SER A 704 38.26 -10.06 18.38
CA SER A 704 37.90 -11.48 18.34
C SER A 704 38.11 -12.07 16.96
N ASP A 705 38.54 -13.34 16.89
CA ASP A 705 38.66 -14.15 15.67
C ASP A 705 37.50 -15.13 15.47
N GLU A 706 36.50 -15.10 16.37
CA GLU A 706 35.33 -15.98 16.31
C GLU A 706 34.42 -15.61 15.14
N THR A 707 34.10 -16.58 14.28
CA THR A 707 33.30 -16.31 13.07
C THR A 707 31.80 -16.24 13.32
N PHE A 708 31.33 -16.56 14.54
CA PHE A 708 29.93 -16.38 14.91
C PHE A 708 29.62 -14.90 15.18
N LEU A 709 28.88 -14.27 14.28
CA LEU A 709 28.79 -12.80 14.23
C LEU A 709 28.08 -12.17 15.42
N GLU A 710 27.22 -12.90 16.12
CA GLU A 710 26.58 -12.45 17.36
C GLU A 710 27.62 -12.04 18.41
N TRP A 711 28.73 -12.78 18.51
CA TRP A 711 29.80 -12.51 19.47
C TRP A 711 30.64 -11.28 19.14
N GLN A 712 30.48 -10.72 17.93
CA GLN A 712 31.17 -9.50 17.52
C GLN A 712 30.45 -8.24 18.00
N ARG A 713 29.15 -8.32 18.28
CA ARG A 713 28.30 -7.16 18.63
C ARG A 713 28.82 -6.34 19.82
N PRO A 714 29.26 -6.94 20.95
CA PRO A 714 29.78 -6.16 22.07
C PRO A 714 31.03 -5.35 21.73
N TYR A 715 31.88 -5.85 20.81
CA TYR A 715 33.06 -5.12 20.34
C TYR A 715 32.68 -3.92 19.48
N ILE A 716 31.70 -4.08 18.59
CA ILE A 716 31.18 -2.96 17.79
C ILE A 716 30.57 -1.89 18.70
N GLU A 717 29.75 -2.29 19.68
CA GLU A 717 29.06 -1.36 20.57
C GLU A 717 29.99 -0.65 21.58
N ALA A 718 31.18 -1.18 21.82
CA ALA A 718 32.22 -0.50 22.59
C ALA A 718 32.79 0.73 21.86
N HIS A 719 32.59 0.83 20.54
CA HIS A 719 33.00 1.99 19.73
C HIS A 719 31.91 3.08 19.66
N ILE A 720 30.70 2.82 20.17
CA ILE A 720 29.62 3.80 20.23
C ILE A 720 29.91 4.76 21.38
N ALA A 721 30.13 6.03 21.06
CA ALA A 721 30.51 7.06 22.02
C ALA A 721 29.29 7.58 22.82
N SER A 722 28.11 7.60 22.20
CA SER A 722 26.86 7.98 22.84
C SER A 722 26.43 6.98 23.91
N ASP A 723 25.88 7.51 25.00
CA ASP A 723 25.25 6.74 26.07
C ASP A 723 23.74 6.56 25.85
N ASP A 724 23.19 7.01 24.71
CA ASP A 724 21.77 6.85 24.39
C ASP A 724 21.41 5.36 24.25
N PRO A 725 20.49 4.83 25.07
CA PRO A 725 20.16 3.40 25.07
C PRO A 725 19.61 2.92 23.73
N VAL A 726 19.01 3.80 22.91
CA VAL A 726 18.47 3.41 21.59
C VAL A 726 19.54 2.92 20.61
N LEU A 727 20.82 3.22 20.87
CA LEU A 727 21.95 2.83 20.02
C LEU A 727 22.61 1.51 20.44
N ARG A 728 22.25 1.00 21.62
CA ARG A 728 22.76 -0.29 22.11
C ARG A 728 21.69 -1.35 21.89
N SER A 729 22.12 -2.57 21.67
CA SER A 729 21.16 -3.66 21.63
C SER A 729 20.82 -4.11 23.05
N LEU A 730 19.54 -4.33 23.32
CA LEU A 730 19.05 -4.90 24.58
C LEU A 730 19.50 -6.35 24.74
#